data_AF-A0A9P9WXC0-F1
#
_entry.id   AF-A0A9P9WXC0-F1
#
_cell.length_a   1.000
_cell.length_b   1.000
_cell.length_c   1.000
_cell.angle_alpha   90.00
_cell.angle_beta   90.00
_cell.angle_gamma   90.00
#
_symmetry.space_group_name_H-M   'P 1'
#
loop_
_entity.id
_entity.type
_entity.pdbx_description
1 polymer ?
#
loop_
_entity_poly.entity_id
_entity_poly.type
_entity_poly.pdbx_seq_one_letter_code
_entity_poly.pdbx_strand_id
1 'polypeptide(L)'
;MAQRYSQQSGPSAPRRTLFALISTISLFVLAVFVASNLNGAPKINSFRTHAADSGAARQNDMPPPAKTRATATGDKYLLGVGKADITGPVVEINFAGYAAASQTGTGLRQRIYSRAFIVGDVNNANDRFVYVILDTQSGDTAVRYGVLEGIAALGSEYSVYGQSNLALTGTHSHSGPGAWFNYLLPQVTSLGFDEQSYKAIVDGTVLSIKRAHESLQEGYLDFDTVDIDEANLSRSLYAYMANPESERAQYSDSVDKTMTVLKFQRASDSKNIGILTWFPVHGTSMLENNTHVSGDNKGVAALMFEKAIDGDDSAADGFVAGFSQANVGDTTPNVLGAWCDDGSGQMCSFENSTCADGKSQSCHGRGPLFEKLDLGVSSCYEIGRRQYAGAKSVYDSLGSSGTPVVGTSVKSFHFYNDMSYYQFPLDNGTIVQSCPAALGYSFAAGTTDGPGAFDFTQGDSGSPDANPIWSIIKGLLKEPTPQQKACQAPKPVLLDVGELDTPYAWSPNIVDIQLLRVGQFVIIISPSEASTMAGRRWRDAVKEAASEFITDTEPTVVLGGPANTYAHYVTTTEEYGIQRYEGASTLYGPFELNAYINLTVSNIQYIAPTATGSPPPGPSPPDNRENSLSFITPVVTDNAPLGQSFGQVTVQPNASYARGAVVNTTFVGANPRNNLRLEGTFAAVEKQNGLSWTRVRDDTDWSLVYTWTRTNFLLGYSEVVISWETEADAAPGTYRVKYYGDSKALLGGRITAFEGTSNTFTLS
;
A
#
# COMPACT_ATOMS: atom_id res chain seq x y z
N MET A 1 -32.92 27.21 43.05
CA MET A 1 -33.47 28.26 42.16
C MET A 1 -32.83 28.08 40.80
N ALA A 2 -33.67 27.82 39.81
CA ALA A 2 -33.28 27.51 38.44
C ALA A 2 -32.87 28.77 37.67
N GLN A 3 -31.87 28.68 36.81
CA GLN A 3 -31.76 29.54 35.63
C GLN A 3 -31.23 28.76 34.43
N ARG A 4 -31.90 29.03 33.31
CA ARG A 4 -31.93 28.29 32.06
C ARG A 4 -30.76 28.69 31.15
N TYR A 5 -30.15 27.72 30.49
CA TYR A 5 -29.49 27.96 29.19
C TYR A 5 -30.26 27.21 28.11
N SER A 6 -30.68 27.97 27.11
CA SER A 6 -31.51 27.59 25.97
C SER A 6 -30.65 26.98 24.88
N GLN A 7 -30.87 25.70 24.55
CA GLN A 7 -30.45 25.11 23.27
C GLN A 7 -31.47 25.50 22.20
N GLN A 8 -31.03 26.21 21.16
CA GLN A 8 -31.79 26.37 19.93
C GLN A 8 -31.51 25.16 19.03
N SER A 9 -32.49 24.27 18.92
CA SER A 9 -32.55 23.24 17.89
C SER A 9 -33.00 23.86 16.57
N GLY A 10 -32.12 23.89 15.56
CA GLY A 10 -32.50 24.12 14.17
C GLY A 10 -33.31 22.93 13.61
N PRO A 11 -34.12 23.13 12.55
CA PRO A 11 -35.00 22.09 12.04
C PRO A 11 -34.18 20.97 11.41
N SER A 12 -34.26 19.77 12.00
CA SER A 12 -33.75 18.54 11.39
C SER A 12 -34.57 18.24 10.13
N ALA A 13 -33.91 18.21 8.97
CA ALA A 13 -34.50 17.64 7.76
C ALA A 13 -34.93 16.18 8.04
N PRO A 14 -36.05 15.69 7.46
CA PRO A 14 -36.51 14.35 7.74
C PRO A 14 -35.46 13.34 7.25
N ARG A 15 -34.96 12.47 8.15
CA ARG A 15 -33.99 11.40 7.82
C ARG A 15 -34.35 10.63 6.54
N ARG A 16 -35.63 10.49 6.20
CA ARG A 16 -36.10 9.82 4.98
C ARG A 16 -35.71 10.52 3.66
N THR A 17 -35.66 11.85 3.62
CA THR A 17 -35.28 12.60 2.42
C THR A 17 -33.76 12.56 2.20
N LEU A 18 -32.99 12.53 3.29
CA LEU A 18 -31.53 12.36 3.25
C LEU A 18 -31.13 10.95 2.80
N PHE A 19 -31.80 9.91 3.31
CA PHE A 19 -31.63 8.53 2.83
C PHE A 19 -31.99 8.39 1.35
N ALA A 20 -33.07 9.02 0.88
CA ALA A 20 -33.45 8.98 -0.54
C ALA A 20 -32.42 9.69 -1.45
N LEU A 21 -31.86 10.82 -1.01
CA LEU A 21 -30.86 11.58 -1.78
C LEU A 21 -29.51 10.86 -1.83
N ILE A 22 -29.05 10.31 -0.70
CA ILE A 22 -27.80 9.52 -0.62
C ILE A 22 -27.96 8.21 -1.40
N SER A 23 -29.07 7.49 -1.24
CA SER A 23 -29.33 6.30 -2.04
C SER A 23 -29.42 6.61 -3.53
N THR A 24 -29.97 7.76 -3.96
CA THR A 24 -29.98 8.11 -5.38
C THR A 24 -28.60 8.51 -5.90
N ILE A 25 -27.78 9.25 -5.14
CA ILE A 25 -26.40 9.58 -5.54
C ILE A 25 -25.53 8.32 -5.58
N SER A 26 -25.58 7.47 -4.55
CA SER A 26 -24.84 6.21 -4.49
C SER A 26 -25.31 5.20 -5.55
N LEU A 27 -26.62 5.04 -5.78
CA LEU A 27 -27.12 4.22 -6.89
C LEU A 27 -26.77 4.81 -8.25
N PHE A 28 -26.68 6.13 -8.40
CA PHE A 28 -26.37 6.77 -9.68
C PHE A 28 -24.88 6.67 -9.99
N VAL A 29 -23.99 6.90 -9.02
CA VAL A 29 -22.55 6.61 -9.15
C VAL A 29 -22.34 5.12 -9.45
N LEU A 30 -23.03 4.22 -8.73
CA LEU A 30 -22.95 2.78 -8.99
C LEU A 30 -23.51 2.37 -10.36
N ALA A 31 -24.63 2.94 -10.81
CA ALA A 31 -25.20 2.68 -12.13
C ALA A 31 -24.31 3.19 -13.27
N VAL A 32 -23.61 4.31 -13.03
CA VAL A 32 -22.63 4.91 -13.94
C VAL A 32 -21.37 4.03 -14.06
N PHE A 33 -20.96 3.33 -13.00
CA PHE A 33 -19.86 2.35 -13.01
C PHE A 33 -20.26 0.95 -13.50
N VAL A 34 -21.52 0.51 -13.36
CA VAL A 34 -21.99 -0.81 -13.81
C VAL A 34 -22.28 -0.86 -15.32
N ALA A 35 -22.72 0.26 -15.92
CA ALA A 35 -23.05 0.31 -17.34
C ALA A 35 -21.84 0.19 -18.30
N SER A 36 -20.60 0.36 -17.81
CA SER A 36 -19.37 0.29 -18.61
C SER A 36 -18.82 -1.13 -18.83
N ASN A 37 -19.29 -2.14 -18.08
CA ASN A 37 -18.75 -3.51 -18.11
C ASN A 37 -19.48 -4.47 -19.07
N LEU A 38 -20.31 -3.96 -19.96
CA LEU A 38 -21.05 -4.75 -20.96
C LEU A 38 -20.44 -4.55 -22.35
N ASN A 39 -19.25 -5.12 -22.63
CA ASN A 39 -18.86 -5.47 -24.01
C ASN A 39 -17.83 -6.61 -24.02
N GLY A 40 -18.13 -7.62 -24.85
CA GLY A 40 -17.61 -8.98 -24.73
C GLY A 40 -16.20 -9.23 -25.28
N ALA A 41 -15.66 -10.39 -24.86
CA ALA A 41 -14.35 -10.90 -25.17
C ALA A 41 -14.14 -11.16 -26.69
N PRO A 42 -12.99 -10.76 -27.27
CA PRO A 42 -12.58 -11.21 -28.61
C PRO A 42 -11.85 -12.55 -28.56
N LYS A 43 -12.05 -13.34 -29.62
CA LYS A 43 -11.47 -14.67 -29.83
C LYS A 43 -9.99 -14.58 -30.24
N ILE A 44 -9.15 -15.39 -29.59
CA ILE A 44 -7.72 -15.53 -29.85
C ILE A 44 -7.50 -16.41 -31.09
N ASN A 45 -6.78 -15.89 -32.09
CA ASN A 45 -6.24 -16.67 -33.20
C ASN A 45 -4.74 -16.90 -33.01
N SER A 46 -4.33 -18.17 -33.12
CA SER A 46 -2.96 -18.65 -32.97
C SER A 46 -2.05 -18.21 -34.11
N PHE A 47 -0.90 -17.62 -33.79
CA PHE A 47 0.23 -17.49 -34.73
C PHE A 47 1.54 -17.98 -34.10
N ARG A 48 2.34 -18.65 -34.93
CA ARG A 48 3.56 -19.40 -34.60
C ARG A 48 4.74 -18.47 -34.34
N THR A 49 5.50 -18.80 -33.30
CA THR A 49 6.77 -18.18 -32.91
C THR A 49 7.96 -18.77 -33.68
N HIS A 50 8.87 -17.92 -34.16
CA HIS A 50 10.23 -18.30 -34.54
C HIS A 50 11.18 -18.00 -33.38
N ALA A 51 11.91 -19.02 -32.94
CA ALA A 51 12.95 -18.93 -31.92
C ALA A 51 14.24 -18.36 -32.51
N ALA A 52 14.89 -17.47 -31.76
CA ALA A 52 16.28 -17.10 -31.95
C ALA A 52 17.06 -17.46 -30.68
N ASP A 53 18.04 -18.32 -30.89
CA ASP A 53 18.97 -18.91 -29.93
C ASP A 53 20.15 -17.96 -29.69
N SER A 54 20.58 -17.79 -28.44
CA SER A 54 21.96 -17.41 -28.14
C SER A 54 22.32 -17.79 -26.71
N GLY A 55 22.98 -18.95 -26.60
CA GLY A 55 23.68 -19.36 -25.39
C GLY A 55 25.03 -18.66 -25.25
N ALA A 56 25.39 -18.29 -24.02
CA ALA A 56 26.77 -18.18 -23.59
C ALA A 56 26.85 -18.54 -22.10
N ALA A 57 27.48 -19.68 -21.82
CA ALA A 57 27.77 -20.17 -20.49
C ALA A 57 28.75 -19.24 -19.75
N ARG A 58 28.49 -18.97 -18.47
CA ARG A 58 29.50 -18.45 -17.54
C ARG A 58 29.74 -19.46 -16.43
N GLN A 59 31.02 -19.73 -16.22
CA GLN A 59 31.60 -20.69 -15.30
C GLN A 59 31.36 -20.30 -13.83
N ASN A 60 31.27 -21.33 -13.01
CA ASN A 60 31.27 -21.32 -11.56
C ASN A 60 32.54 -20.68 -11.01
N ASP A 61 32.40 -19.58 -10.28
CA ASP A 61 33.41 -19.11 -9.32
C ASP A 61 32.81 -19.17 -7.90
N MET A 62 33.47 -19.91 -7.02
CA MET A 62 33.12 -19.95 -5.59
C MET A 62 33.36 -18.58 -4.94
N PRO A 63 32.51 -18.16 -3.99
CA PRO A 63 32.71 -16.89 -3.29
C PRO A 63 33.97 -16.95 -2.40
N PRO A 64 34.77 -15.88 -2.36
CA PRO A 64 35.90 -15.79 -1.44
C PRO A 64 35.40 -15.64 0.01
N PRO A 65 36.19 -16.07 1.00
CA PRO A 65 35.81 -16.00 2.41
C PRO A 65 35.59 -14.55 2.87
N ALA A 66 34.53 -14.36 3.66
CA ALA A 66 34.12 -13.08 4.22
C ALA A 66 35.28 -12.40 4.97
N LYS A 67 35.67 -11.20 4.51
CA LYS A 67 36.62 -10.35 5.21
C LYS A 67 35.90 -9.67 6.37
N THR A 68 36.31 -9.98 7.59
CA THR A 68 35.90 -9.27 8.81
C THR A 68 36.24 -7.78 8.73
N ARG A 69 35.27 -6.94 9.10
CA ARG A 69 35.31 -5.46 9.12
C ARG A 69 36.35 -4.93 10.12
N ALA A 70 37.03 -3.85 9.74
CA ALA A 70 38.00 -3.12 10.57
C ALA A 70 37.43 -1.84 11.23
N THR A 71 36.17 -1.48 10.94
CA THR A 71 35.46 -0.30 11.48
C THR A 71 34.69 -0.63 12.77
N ALA A 72 34.55 0.37 13.64
CA ALA A 72 33.81 0.26 14.91
C ALA A 72 32.35 -0.15 14.65
N THR A 73 31.79 -0.97 15.55
CA THR A 73 30.46 -1.62 15.45
C THR A 73 29.25 -0.67 15.48
N GLY A 74 29.43 0.64 15.33
CA GLY A 74 28.38 1.63 15.59
C GLY A 74 27.99 1.71 17.07
N ASP A 75 26.94 2.49 17.35
CA ASP A 75 26.34 2.55 18.68
C ASP A 75 25.27 1.46 18.87
N LYS A 76 25.00 1.12 20.14
CA LYS A 76 23.97 0.15 20.49
C LYS A 76 22.60 0.81 20.61
N TYR A 77 21.59 0.11 20.13
CA TYR A 77 20.18 0.48 20.22
C TYR A 77 19.37 -0.69 20.77
N LEU A 78 18.19 -0.39 21.32
CA LEU A 78 17.17 -1.39 21.63
C LEU A 78 16.37 -1.67 20.36
N LEU A 79 16.48 -2.88 19.82
CA LEU A 79 15.94 -3.29 18.53
C LEU A 79 14.92 -4.42 18.69
N GLY A 80 13.81 -4.32 17.98
CA GLY A 80 12.78 -5.36 17.95
C GLY A 80 12.09 -5.41 16.60
N VAL A 81 11.71 -6.60 16.16
CA VAL A 81 11.03 -6.84 14.88
C VAL A 81 9.85 -7.79 15.05
N GLY A 82 8.79 -7.58 14.29
CA GLY A 82 7.60 -8.41 14.36
C GLY A 82 6.80 -8.39 13.07
N LYS A 83 6.15 -9.50 12.76
CA LYS A 83 5.30 -9.69 11.57
C LYS A 83 3.99 -10.31 12.00
N ALA A 84 2.88 -9.91 11.41
CA ALA A 84 1.57 -10.54 11.60
C ALA A 84 0.67 -10.36 10.37
N ASP A 85 -0.24 -11.31 10.16
CA ASP A 85 -1.21 -11.32 9.08
C ASP A 85 -2.25 -10.21 9.27
N ILE A 86 -2.51 -9.45 8.20
CA ILE A 86 -3.56 -8.41 8.13
C ILE A 86 -4.55 -8.68 7.00
N THR A 87 -4.57 -9.89 6.46
CA THR A 87 -5.39 -10.26 5.31
C THR A 87 -6.88 -10.16 5.66
N GLY A 88 -7.51 -9.10 5.16
CA GLY A 88 -8.94 -8.87 5.25
C GLY A 88 -9.78 -9.80 4.35
N PRO A 89 -11.05 -9.45 4.13
CA PRO A 89 -11.96 -10.16 3.22
C PRO A 89 -11.38 -10.34 1.80
N VAL A 90 -11.10 -11.59 1.42
CA VAL A 90 -10.54 -11.90 0.09
C VAL A 90 -11.59 -12.00 -1.02
N VAL A 91 -12.87 -11.84 -0.69
CA VAL A 91 -13.98 -11.84 -1.67
C VAL A 91 -15.01 -10.77 -1.38
N GLU A 92 -15.78 -10.38 -2.40
CA GLU A 92 -16.97 -9.51 -2.30
C GLU A 92 -16.73 -8.11 -1.68
N ILE A 93 -15.47 -7.75 -1.43
CA ILE A 93 -15.03 -6.43 -1.00
C ILE A 93 -14.17 -5.83 -2.12
N ASN A 94 -14.44 -4.57 -2.45
CA ASN A 94 -13.66 -3.82 -3.43
C ASN A 94 -12.22 -3.62 -2.93
N PHE A 95 -11.25 -3.71 -3.82
CA PHE A 95 -9.86 -3.43 -3.47
C PHE A 95 -9.63 -1.92 -3.31
N ALA A 96 -8.71 -1.55 -2.42
CA ALA A 96 -8.29 -0.16 -2.25
C ALA A 96 -7.19 0.18 -3.28
N GLY A 97 -7.27 1.36 -3.89
CA GLY A 97 -6.25 1.84 -4.85
C GLY A 97 -6.85 2.41 -6.12
N TYR A 98 -7.21 1.55 -7.07
CA TYR A 98 -7.66 1.94 -8.40
C TYR A 98 -9.01 2.69 -8.46
N ALA A 99 -9.77 2.69 -7.36
CA ALA A 99 -11.12 3.29 -7.32
C ALA A 99 -12.08 2.72 -8.37
N ALA A 100 -11.91 1.44 -8.72
CA ALA A 100 -12.67 0.74 -9.74
C ALA A 100 -13.71 -0.19 -9.11
N ALA A 101 -15.01 0.11 -9.26
CA ALA A 101 -16.08 -0.71 -8.65
C ALA A 101 -16.06 -2.18 -9.11
N SER A 102 -15.56 -2.46 -10.32
CA SER A 102 -15.39 -3.82 -10.86
C SER A 102 -14.28 -4.61 -10.19
N GLN A 103 -13.31 -3.96 -9.53
CA GLN A 103 -12.21 -4.61 -8.84
C GLN A 103 -12.64 -5.13 -7.46
N THR A 104 -13.59 -6.07 -7.47
CA THR A 104 -14.10 -6.72 -6.27
C THR A 104 -13.40 -8.06 -6.08
N GLY A 105 -12.93 -8.32 -4.86
CA GLY A 105 -12.18 -9.55 -4.55
C GLY A 105 -12.91 -10.82 -4.96
N THR A 106 -12.16 -11.76 -5.51
CA THR A 106 -12.61 -13.13 -5.84
C THR A 106 -11.67 -14.19 -5.29
N GLY A 107 -10.61 -13.81 -4.58
CA GLY A 107 -9.63 -14.78 -4.11
C GLY A 107 -8.38 -14.17 -3.48
N LEU A 108 -7.40 -15.04 -3.25
CA LEU A 108 -6.13 -14.75 -2.60
C LEU A 108 -5.01 -15.40 -3.41
N ARG A 109 -3.99 -14.61 -3.77
CA ARG A 109 -2.72 -15.12 -4.32
C ARG A 109 -1.60 -15.07 -3.27
N GLN A 110 -1.63 -14.05 -2.40
CA GLN A 110 -0.61 -13.87 -1.37
C GLN A 110 -1.24 -13.21 -0.15
N ARG A 111 -1.06 -13.80 1.03
CA ARG A 111 -1.34 -13.13 2.32
C ARG A 111 -0.60 -11.79 2.41
N ILE A 112 -1.24 -10.82 3.04
CA ILE A 112 -0.70 -9.47 3.29
C ILE A 112 -0.39 -9.30 4.77
N TYR A 113 0.70 -8.60 5.10
CA TYR A 113 1.22 -8.53 6.46
C TYR A 113 1.45 -7.10 6.96
N SER A 114 1.40 -6.96 8.29
CA SER A 114 2.00 -5.86 9.02
C SER A 114 3.40 -6.27 9.47
N ARG A 115 4.40 -5.41 9.24
CA ARG A 115 5.80 -5.60 9.63
C ARG A 115 6.25 -4.42 10.48
N ALA A 116 6.54 -4.65 11.76
CA ALA A 116 6.90 -3.64 12.74
C ALA A 116 8.40 -3.68 13.06
N PHE A 117 9.02 -2.50 13.09
CA PHE A 117 10.42 -2.27 13.42
C PHE A 117 10.51 -1.28 14.58
N ILE A 118 11.06 -1.71 15.71
CA ILE A 118 11.20 -0.91 16.91
C ILE A 118 12.66 -0.55 17.09
N VAL A 119 12.92 0.74 17.32
CA VAL A 119 14.24 1.29 17.61
C VAL A 119 14.13 2.17 18.85
N GLY A 120 14.97 1.93 19.84
CA GLY A 120 15.00 2.70 21.09
C GLY A 120 16.41 2.97 21.60
N ASP A 121 16.53 3.99 22.44
CA ASP A 121 17.75 4.33 23.16
C ASP A 121 17.98 3.31 24.30
N VAL A 122 19.18 2.76 24.40
CA VAL A 122 19.56 1.80 25.44
C VAL A 122 19.60 2.44 26.83
N ASN A 123 19.96 3.72 26.90
CA ASN A 123 20.10 4.48 28.14
C ASN A 123 18.78 5.14 28.57
N ASN A 124 17.85 5.32 27.65
CA ASN A 124 16.52 5.84 27.92
C ASN A 124 15.46 5.05 27.12
N ALA A 125 14.98 3.95 27.70
CA ALA A 125 14.06 3.03 27.01
C ALA A 125 12.72 3.66 26.57
N ASN A 126 12.36 4.85 27.09
CA ASN A 126 11.19 5.63 26.68
C ASN A 126 11.42 6.40 25.36
N ASP A 127 12.67 6.72 25.05
CA ASP A 127 13.07 7.32 23.78
C ASP A 127 13.12 6.22 22.72
N ARG A 128 11.98 6.00 22.07
CA ARG A 128 11.75 4.88 21.18
C ARG A 128 10.75 5.26 20.12
N PHE A 129 10.85 4.68 18.93
CA PHE A 129 9.79 4.70 17.93
C PHE A 129 9.49 3.30 17.38
N VAL A 130 8.32 3.17 16.76
CA VAL A 130 7.93 2.01 15.96
C VAL A 130 7.57 2.47 14.54
N TYR A 131 8.23 1.88 13.57
CA TYR A 131 7.96 2.04 12.14
C TYR A 131 7.25 0.78 11.63
N VAL A 132 6.02 0.93 11.16
CA VAL A 132 5.20 -0.19 10.68
C VAL A 132 4.98 -0.06 9.19
N ILE A 133 5.23 -1.13 8.45
CA ILE A 133 4.86 -1.29 7.04
C ILE A 133 3.65 -2.21 6.97
N LEU A 134 2.57 -1.72 6.36
CA LEU A 134 1.36 -2.46 6.08
C LEU A 134 1.35 -2.82 4.59
N ASP A 135 1.11 -4.07 4.25
CA ASP A 135 0.82 -4.51 2.87
C ASP A 135 -0.60 -4.04 2.43
N THR A 136 -0.87 -2.75 2.57
CA THR A 136 -2.12 -2.04 2.26
C THR A 136 -1.83 -0.85 1.33
N GLN A 137 -2.89 -0.18 0.87
CA GLN A 137 -2.77 1.03 0.04
C GLN A 137 -2.11 2.20 0.79
N SER A 138 -2.35 2.37 2.09
CA SER A 138 -1.77 3.45 2.88
C SER A 138 -1.89 3.16 4.38
N GLY A 139 -1.23 3.98 5.20
CA GLY A 139 -1.70 4.23 6.56
C GLY A 139 -2.95 5.13 6.56
N ASP A 140 -3.82 4.99 7.55
CA ASP A 140 -5.07 5.76 7.65
C ASP A 140 -5.43 6.10 9.09
N THR A 141 -6.12 7.23 9.28
CA THR A 141 -6.47 7.80 10.57
C THR A 141 -7.28 6.84 11.44
N ALA A 142 -8.26 6.13 10.87
CA ALA A 142 -9.09 5.18 11.61
C ALA A 142 -8.28 3.98 12.05
N VAL A 143 -7.42 3.46 11.17
CA VAL A 143 -6.50 2.36 11.49
C VAL A 143 -5.53 2.78 12.59
N ARG A 144 -4.94 3.99 12.48
CA ARG A 144 -4.02 4.54 13.48
C ARG A 144 -4.67 4.67 14.85
N TYR A 145 -5.89 5.20 14.94
CA TYR A 145 -6.61 5.26 16.21
C TYR A 145 -6.89 3.86 16.78
N GLY A 146 -7.35 2.91 15.95
CA GLY A 146 -7.58 1.54 16.39
C GLY A 146 -6.32 0.85 16.90
N VAL A 147 -5.18 1.06 16.24
CA VAL A 147 -3.88 0.52 16.66
C VAL A 147 -3.44 1.14 17.98
N LEU A 148 -3.54 2.46 18.15
CA LEU A 148 -3.19 3.12 19.41
C LEU A 148 -4.06 2.64 20.58
N GLU A 149 -5.36 2.49 20.35
CA GLU A 149 -6.29 1.91 21.33
C GLU A 149 -5.96 0.46 21.67
N GLY A 150 -5.66 -0.36 20.64
CA GLY A 150 -5.29 -1.75 20.80
C GLY A 150 -3.99 -1.94 21.56
N ILE A 151 -2.97 -1.13 21.27
CA ILE A 151 -1.71 -1.11 22.02
C ILE A 151 -1.95 -0.71 23.48
N ALA A 152 -2.72 0.35 23.72
CA ALA A 152 -3.06 0.77 25.08
C ALA A 152 -3.77 -0.34 25.86
N ALA A 153 -4.61 -1.14 25.19
CA ALA A 153 -5.30 -2.29 25.78
C ALA A 153 -4.39 -3.48 26.10
N LEU A 154 -3.18 -3.58 25.54
CA LEU A 154 -2.22 -4.64 25.87
C LEU A 154 -1.63 -4.50 27.28
N GLY A 155 -1.60 -3.28 27.83
CA GLY A 155 -1.13 -3.00 29.19
C GLY A 155 -0.01 -1.97 29.26
N SER A 156 0.41 -1.63 30.49
CA SER A 156 1.35 -0.54 30.75
C SER A 156 2.76 -0.75 30.19
N GLU A 157 3.16 -1.98 29.87
CA GLU A 157 4.46 -2.24 29.23
C GLU A 157 4.53 -1.68 27.80
N TYR A 158 3.38 -1.49 27.15
CA TYR A 158 3.26 -0.94 25.80
C TYR A 158 2.98 0.57 25.79
N SER A 159 2.83 1.21 26.96
CA SER A 159 2.44 2.64 27.04
C SER A 159 3.49 3.61 26.49
N VAL A 160 4.68 3.11 26.16
CA VAL A 160 5.73 3.88 25.47
C VAL A 160 5.31 4.26 24.05
N TYR A 161 4.45 3.49 23.39
CA TYR A 161 4.00 3.78 22.03
C TYR A 161 2.75 4.65 22.05
N GLY A 162 2.82 5.79 21.36
CA GLY A 162 1.75 6.77 21.27
C GLY A 162 1.84 7.58 19.97
N GLN A 163 1.14 8.72 19.94
CA GLN A 163 1.10 9.59 18.76
C GLN A 163 2.50 10.06 18.30
N SER A 164 3.39 10.36 19.25
CA SER A 164 4.73 10.91 18.99
C SER A 164 5.69 9.97 18.28
N ASN A 165 5.47 8.66 18.36
CA ASN A 165 6.51 7.69 18.04
C ASN A 165 6.02 6.41 17.35
N LEU A 166 4.76 6.35 16.96
CA LEU A 166 4.23 5.30 16.09
C LEU A 166 4.05 5.87 14.69
N ALA A 167 4.56 5.18 13.67
CA ALA A 167 4.35 5.49 12.25
C ALA A 167 3.73 4.27 11.55
N LEU A 168 2.62 4.48 10.83
CA LEU A 168 1.96 3.46 10.02
C LEU A 168 2.08 3.81 8.54
N THR A 169 2.89 3.08 7.79
CA THR A 169 3.09 3.31 6.35
C THR A 169 2.45 2.17 5.53
N GLY A 170 1.95 2.49 4.35
CA GLY A 170 1.50 1.47 3.39
C GLY A 170 2.62 1.11 2.40
N THR A 171 2.66 -0.14 1.94
CA THR A 171 3.41 -0.50 0.71
C THR A 171 2.76 0.05 -0.54
N HIS A 172 1.58 0.65 -0.41
CA HIS A 172 0.78 1.18 -1.50
C HIS A 172 0.40 0.09 -2.51
N SER A 173 0.03 -1.10 -2.01
CA SER A 173 -0.57 -2.16 -2.83
C SER A 173 -2.00 -1.77 -3.25
N HIS A 174 -2.30 -1.89 -4.54
CA HIS A 174 -3.64 -1.70 -5.12
C HIS A 174 -4.42 -3.03 -5.26
N SER A 175 -3.92 -4.09 -4.63
CA SER A 175 -4.50 -5.44 -4.65
C SER A 175 -4.84 -5.96 -3.24
N GLY A 176 -5.13 -5.06 -2.31
CA GLY A 176 -5.59 -5.39 -0.95
C GLY A 176 -7.07 -5.03 -0.74
N PRO A 177 -7.80 -5.73 0.15
CA PRO A 177 -9.19 -5.38 0.48
C PRO A 177 -9.29 -3.94 0.98
N GLY A 178 -10.29 -3.19 0.49
CA GLY A 178 -10.61 -1.83 0.91
C GLY A 178 -11.63 -1.78 2.06
N ALA A 179 -12.40 -0.70 2.10
CA ALA A 179 -13.47 -0.44 3.08
C ALA A 179 -13.03 -0.22 4.55
N TRP A 180 -11.87 0.41 4.79
CA TRP A 180 -11.35 0.67 6.15
C TRP A 180 -10.92 2.11 6.40
N PHE A 181 -11.04 2.99 5.40
CA PHE A 181 -10.64 4.39 5.47
C PHE A 181 -11.47 5.19 6.48
N ASN A 182 -10.90 6.22 7.08
CA ASN A 182 -11.64 7.14 7.96
C ASN A 182 -12.57 8.09 7.21
N TYR A 183 -12.19 8.54 6.01
CA TYR A 183 -12.91 9.60 5.29
C TYR A 183 -13.84 9.02 4.21
N LEU A 184 -14.92 9.73 3.89
CA LEU A 184 -15.97 9.19 3.00
C LEU A 184 -15.50 8.95 1.56
N LEU A 185 -14.72 9.87 0.98
CA LEU A 185 -14.36 9.81 -0.43
C LEU A 185 -13.77 8.44 -0.85
N PRO A 186 -12.71 7.91 -0.19
CA PRO A 186 -12.16 6.60 -0.54
C PRO A 186 -13.06 5.41 -0.17
N GLN A 187 -14.11 5.61 0.64
CA GLN A 187 -15.11 4.56 0.93
C GLN A 187 -16.16 4.41 -0.18
N VAL A 188 -16.33 5.39 -1.08
CA VAL A 188 -17.42 5.39 -2.08
C VAL A 188 -17.38 4.15 -2.98
N THR A 189 -16.21 3.80 -3.51
CA THR A 189 -16.06 2.66 -4.44
C THR A 189 -16.18 1.31 -3.75
N SER A 190 -15.87 1.28 -2.45
CA SER A 190 -16.00 0.09 -1.60
C SER A 190 -17.37 -0.05 -0.94
N LEU A 191 -18.31 0.83 -1.27
CA LEU A 191 -19.68 0.86 -0.74
C LEU A 191 -19.74 1.13 0.77
N GLY A 192 -18.72 1.76 1.34
CA GLY A 192 -18.68 2.17 2.74
C GLY A 192 -17.55 1.53 3.54
N PHE A 193 -17.80 1.35 4.84
CA PHE A 193 -16.85 0.79 5.81
C PHE A 193 -17.21 -0.66 6.16
N ASP A 194 -16.23 -1.56 6.13
CA ASP A 194 -16.33 -2.97 6.52
C ASP A 194 -15.50 -3.20 7.78
N GLU A 195 -16.19 -3.55 8.87
CA GLU A 195 -15.55 -3.79 10.17
C GLU A 195 -14.55 -4.95 10.12
N GLN A 196 -14.79 -5.96 9.27
CA GLN A 196 -13.89 -7.11 9.14
C GLN A 196 -12.58 -6.74 8.45
N SER A 197 -12.62 -5.94 7.38
CA SER A 197 -11.43 -5.32 6.78
C SER A 197 -10.65 -4.48 7.80
N TYR A 198 -11.35 -3.56 8.48
CA TYR A 198 -10.74 -2.69 9.48
C TYR A 198 -10.06 -3.46 10.62
N LYS A 199 -10.77 -4.41 11.22
CA LYS A 199 -10.26 -5.18 12.36
C LYS A 199 -9.12 -6.11 11.98
N ALA A 200 -9.11 -6.68 10.78
CA ALA A 200 -7.98 -7.48 10.31
C ALA A 200 -6.67 -6.67 10.31
N ILE A 201 -6.72 -5.43 9.83
CA ILE A 201 -5.56 -4.53 9.80
C ILE A 201 -5.16 -4.10 11.21
N VAL A 202 -6.12 -3.66 12.03
CA VAL A 202 -5.84 -3.20 13.40
C VAL A 202 -5.29 -4.32 14.27
N ASP A 203 -6.01 -5.44 14.37
CA ASP A 203 -5.65 -6.54 15.27
C ASP A 203 -4.31 -7.18 14.85
N GLY A 204 -4.08 -7.35 13.54
CA GLY A 204 -2.80 -7.83 13.01
C GLY A 204 -1.67 -6.84 13.24
N THR A 205 -1.90 -5.53 13.10
CA THR A 205 -0.86 -4.52 13.40
C THR A 205 -0.52 -4.46 14.88
N VAL A 206 -1.50 -4.55 15.76
CA VAL A 206 -1.26 -4.65 17.22
C VAL A 206 -0.43 -5.90 17.52
N LEU A 207 -0.73 -7.03 16.86
CA LEU A 207 0.03 -8.27 17.02
C LEU A 207 1.48 -8.16 16.50
N SER A 208 1.73 -7.51 15.36
CA SER A 208 3.10 -7.32 14.85
C SER A 208 3.92 -6.43 15.78
N ILE A 209 3.34 -5.35 16.29
CA ILE A 209 3.97 -4.45 17.28
C ILE A 209 4.24 -5.19 18.59
N LYS A 210 3.29 -6.01 19.04
CA LYS A 210 3.47 -6.86 20.22
C LYS A 210 4.66 -7.81 20.03
N ARG A 211 4.72 -8.53 18.92
CA ARG A 211 5.84 -9.44 18.57
C ARG A 211 7.17 -8.69 18.51
N ALA A 212 7.17 -7.47 17.97
CA ALA A 212 8.36 -6.62 17.93
C ALA A 212 8.79 -6.13 19.31
N HIS A 213 7.85 -5.81 20.20
CA HIS A 213 8.15 -5.41 21.57
C HIS A 213 8.70 -6.60 22.38
N GLU A 214 8.07 -7.76 22.27
CA GLU A 214 8.50 -8.98 22.97
C GLU A 214 9.85 -9.52 22.48
N SER A 215 10.31 -9.11 21.29
CA SER A 215 11.63 -9.44 20.73
C SER A 215 12.73 -8.40 21.00
N LEU A 216 12.45 -7.36 21.80
CA LEU A 216 13.39 -6.28 22.07
C LEU A 216 14.70 -6.78 22.71
N GLN A 217 15.81 -6.35 22.14
CA GLN A 217 17.16 -6.68 22.60
C GLN A 217 18.16 -5.60 22.15
N GLU A 218 19.33 -5.54 22.81
CA GLU A 218 20.41 -4.68 22.34
C GLU A 218 20.92 -5.16 20.97
N GLY A 219 21.22 -4.22 20.08
CA GLY A 219 21.72 -4.50 18.75
C GLY A 219 22.34 -3.28 18.06
N TYR A 220 22.76 -3.49 16.83
CA TYR A 220 23.42 -2.53 15.97
C TYR A 220 22.61 -2.32 14.69
N LEU A 221 22.70 -1.10 14.17
CA LEU A 221 22.13 -0.72 12.89
C LEU A 221 23.26 -0.38 11.91
N ASP A 222 23.20 -0.96 10.72
CA ASP A 222 24.02 -0.56 9.58
C ASP A 222 23.09 -0.22 8.42
N PHE A 223 23.47 0.76 7.62
CA PHE A 223 22.78 1.07 6.37
C PHE A 223 23.74 1.22 5.20
N ASP A 224 23.20 0.99 4.01
CA ASP A 224 23.87 1.22 2.74
C ASP A 224 22.80 1.38 1.65
N THR A 225 23.22 1.74 0.45
CA THR A 225 22.32 2.00 -0.67
C THR A 225 22.69 1.19 -1.91
N VAL A 226 21.71 1.03 -2.80
CA VAL A 226 21.91 0.39 -4.11
C VAL A 226 20.97 1.00 -5.12
N ASP A 227 21.45 1.25 -6.34
CA ASP A 227 20.60 1.63 -7.44
C ASP A 227 19.96 0.39 -8.07
N ILE A 228 18.65 0.45 -8.28
CA ILE A 228 17.87 -0.62 -8.91
C ILE A 228 17.32 -0.11 -10.23
N ASP A 229 18.03 -0.45 -11.30
CA ASP A 229 17.60 -0.14 -12.66
C ASP A 229 16.35 -0.93 -13.05
N GLU A 230 15.57 -0.33 -13.95
CA GLU A 230 14.36 -0.92 -14.52
C GLU A 230 13.35 -1.47 -13.47
N ALA A 231 13.35 -0.97 -12.24
CA ALA A 231 12.31 -1.31 -11.25
C ALA A 231 11.22 -0.24 -11.16
N ASN A 232 11.49 0.98 -11.63
CA ASN A 232 10.54 2.07 -11.69
C ASN A 232 10.75 2.95 -12.94
N LEU A 233 9.71 3.69 -13.32
CA LEU A 233 9.69 4.72 -14.36
C LEU A 233 8.82 5.90 -13.89
N SER A 234 9.03 7.11 -14.42
CA SER A 234 8.10 8.23 -14.16
C SER A 234 6.85 8.07 -15.02
N ARG A 235 5.66 8.08 -14.41
CA ARG A 235 4.36 8.09 -15.12
C ARG A 235 3.84 9.51 -15.44
N SER A 236 4.56 10.54 -14.99
CA SER A 236 4.23 11.95 -15.18
C SER A 236 5.47 12.78 -15.56
N LEU A 237 6.29 12.24 -16.46
CA LEU A 237 7.55 12.86 -16.89
C LEU A 237 7.38 14.29 -17.42
N TYR A 238 6.26 14.60 -18.08
CA TYR A 238 5.96 15.96 -18.52
C TYR A 238 5.86 16.95 -17.34
N ALA A 239 5.25 16.54 -16.23
CA ALA A 239 5.17 17.35 -15.02
C ALA A 239 6.55 17.50 -14.35
N TYR A 240 7.33 16.41 -14.27
CA TYR A 240 8.70 16.47 -13.75
C TYR A 240 9.56 17.49 -14.50
N MET A 241 9.41 17.59 -15.83
CA MET A 241 10.17 18.54 -16.67
C MET A 241 9.86 20.01 -16.39
N ALA A 242 8.76 20.31 -15.70
CA ALA A 242 8.43 21.67 -15.26
C ALA A 242 9.32 22.16 -14.12
N ASN A 243 9.94 21.26 -13.35
CA ASN A 243 10.94 21.63 -12.35
C ASN A 243 12.15 22.32 -13.01
N PRO A 244 12.80 23.29 -12.33
CA PRO A 244 13.94 24.03 -12.88
C PRO A 244 15.02 23.11 -13.48
N GLU A 245 15.50 23.44 -14.68
CA GLU A 245 16.52 22.64 -15.37
C GLU A 245 17.80 22.50 -14.54
N SER A 246 18.21 23.56 -13.84
CA SER A 246 19.38 23.55 -12.94
C SER A 246 19.22 22.62 -11.75
N GLU A 247 18.00 22.37 -11.29
CA GLU A 247 17.72 21.40 -10.23
C GLU A 247 17.69 19.98 -10.80
N ARG A 248 16.98 19.76 -11.92
CA ARG A 248 16.94 18.46 -12.59
C ARG A 248 18.33 17.95 -12.98
N ALA A 249 19.24 18.84 -13.39
CA ALA A 249 20.62 18.51 -13.76
C ALA A 249 21.49 17.99 -12.59
N GLN A 250 21.01 18.09 -11.34
CA GLN A 250 21.70 17.53 -10.17
C GLN A 250 21.46 16.01 -10.02
N TYR A 251 20.51 15.45 -10.76
CA TYR A 251 20.10 14.06 -10.69
C TYR A 251 20.33 13.37 -12.02
N SER A 252 20.72 12.08 -12.00
CA SER A 252 20.89 11.28 -13.21
C SER A 252 19.56 10.89 -13.87
N ASP A 253 18.49 10.81 -13.08
CA ASP A 253 17.22 10.22 -13.47
C ASP A 253 16.02 11.07 -13.02
N SER A 254 14.91 10.92 -13.74
CA SER A 254 13.61 11.54 -13.44
C SER A 254 12.83 10.85 -12.33
N VAL A 255 13.34 9.75 -11.80
CA VAL A 255 12.86 9.02 -10.62
C VAL A 255 14.05 8.64 -9.75
N ASP A 256 13.84 8.41 -8.45
CA ASP A 256 14.90 7.90 -7.60
C ASP A 256 15.14 6.40 -7.87
N LYS A 257 16.36 6.07 -8.31
CA LYS A 257 16.80 4.68 -8.53
C LYS A 257 17.36 4.02 -7.28
N THR A 258 17.73 4.84 -6.30
CA THR A 258 18.40 4.39 -5.09
C THR A 258 17.41 3.80 -4.08
N MET A 259 17.63 2.53 -3.73
CA MET A 259 17.07 1.90 -2.54
C MET A 259 18.02 2.12 -1.35
N THR A 260 17.47 2.54 -0.22
CA THR A 260 18.20 2.53 1.07
C THR A 260 17.81 1.30 1.87
N VAL A 261 18.78 0.59 2.45
CA VAL A 261 18.56 -0.61 3.27
C VAL A 261 19.16 -0.38 4.66
N LEU A 262 18.35 -0.53 5.71
CA LEU A 262 18.75 -0.51 7.11
C LEU A 262 18.65 -1.92 7.69
N LYS A 263 19.77 -2.49 8.14
CA LYS A 263 19.87 -3.84 8.70
C LYS A 263 19.90 -3.80 10.22
N PHE A 264 19.12 -4.67 10.83
CA PHE A 264 19.00 -4.85 12.27
C PHE A 264 19.80 -6.10 12.67
N GLN A 265 20.82 -5.94 13.50
CA GLN A 265 21.64 -7.03 14.00
C GLN A 265 21.63 -7.08 15.52
N ARG A 266 21.36 -8.24 16.12
CA ARG A 266 21.37 -8.38 17.58
C ARG A 266 22.79 -8.51 18.12
N ALA A 267 23.06 -7.88 19.26
CA ALA A 267 24.38 -7.87 19.87
C ALA A 267 24.73 -9.19 20.59
N SER A 268 23.74 -10.03 20.90
CA SER A 268 23.91 -11.26 21.68
C SER A 268 24.71 -12.34 20.95
N ASP A 269 24.59 -12.43 19.63
CA ASP A 269 25.27 -13.43 18.80
C ASP A 269 25.57 -12.95 17.36
N SER A 270 25.39 -11.66 17.08
CA SER A 270 25.60 -11.05 15.77
C SER A 270 24.68 -11.56 14.65
N LYS A 271 23.58 -12.23 14.98
CA LYS A 271 22.58 -12.61 13.97
C LYS A 271 21.72 -11.41 13.56
N ASN A 272 21.39 -11.35 12.27
CA ASN A 272 20.50 -10.35 11.71
C ASN A 272 19.04 -10.73 12.04
N ILE A 273 18.26 -9.76 12.50
CA ILE A 273 16.85 -9.96 12.86
C ILE A 273 15.90 -9.35 11.82
N GLY A 274 16.38 -8.43 10.99
CA GLY A 274 15.55 -7.88 9.92
C GLY A 274 16.27 -6.87 9.04
N ILE A 275 15.58 -6.49 7.97
CA ILE A 275 15.93 -5.33 7.13
C ILE A 275 14.70 -4.43 6.97
N LEU A 276 14.95 -3.13 6.85
CA LEU A 276 13.97 -2.12 6.51
C LEU A 276 14.48 -1.33 5.31
N THR A 277 13.70 -1.25 4.24
CA THR A 277 14.11 -0.61 2.98
C THR A 277 13.19 0.53 2.57
N TRP A 278 13.73 1.53 1.88
CA TRP A 278 12.95 2.58 1.21
C TRP A 278 13.30 2.63 -0.27
N PHE A 279 12.29 2.46 -1.13
CA PHE A 279 12.44 2.53 -2.58
C PHE A 279 11.12 2.94 -3.24
N PRO A 280 11.08 3.96 -4.13
CA PRO A 280 9.83 4.44 -4.70
C PRO A 280 9.44 3.64 -5.96
N VAL A 281 8.42 2.80 -5.82
CA VAL A 281 7.73 2.14 -6.94
C VAL A 281 6.29 1.83 -6.55
N HIS A 282 5.29 2.35 -7.26
CA HIS A 282 3.86 2.10 -6.97
C HIS A 282 3.55 0.59 -6.87
N GLY A 283 2.67 0.20 -5.94
CA GLY A 283 2.14 -1.16 -5.84
C GLY A 283 1.01 -1.41 -6.84
N THR A 284 1.28 -1.17 -8.12
CA THR A 284 0.34 -1.25 -9.26
C THR A 284 0.86 -2.19 -10.36
N SER A 285 1.66 -3.20 -10.00
CA SER A 285 2.09 -4.21 -10.98
C SER A 285 0.96 -5.17 -11.32
N MET A 286 0.17 -5.56 -10.31
CA MET A 286 -1.11 -6.23 -10.51
C MET A 286 -2.09 -5.22 -11.07
N LEU A 287 -2.63 -5.49 -12.26
CA LEU A 287 -3.45 -4.53 -12.99
C LEU A 287 -4.83 -4.32 -12.35
N GLU A 288 -5.52 -3.25 -12.74
CA GLU A 288 -6.87 -2.89 -12.25
C GLU A 288 -7.91 -4.03 -12.36
N ASN A 289 -7.75 -4.92 -13.34
CA ASN A 289 -8.64 -6.06 -13.55
C ASN A 289 -8.28 -7.32 -12.72
N ASN A 290 -7.21 -7.27 -11.91
CA ASN A 290 -6.91 -8.31 -10.93
C ASN A 290 -7.96 -8.29 -9.80
N THR A 291 -8.40 -9.47 -9.37
CA THR A 291 -9.35 -9.63 -8.26
C THR A 291 -8.84 -10.57 -7.16
N HIS A 292 -7.55 -10.89 -7.16
CA HIS A 292 -6.91 -11.71 -6.12
C HIS A 292 -6.07 -10.85 -5.18
N VAL A 293 -6.26 -11.05 -3.88
CA VAL A 293 -5.50 -10.31 -2.86
C VAL A 293 -4.01 -10.64 -2.96
N SER A 294 -3.17 -9.60 -2.96
CA SER A 294 -1.72 -9.71 -2.87
C SER A 294 -1.06 -8.45 -2.28
N GLY A 295 0.18 -8.58 -1.80
CA GLY A 295 1.00 -7.43 -1.37
C GLY A 295 1.67 -6.68 -2.53
N ASP A 296 1.28 -6.99 -3.78
CA ASP A 296 1.92 -6.50 -5.01
C ASP A 296 3.45 -6.71 -5.01
N ASN A 297 4.20 -5.90 -5.75
CA ASN A 297 5.62 -6.10 -5.98
C ASN A 297 6.47 -6.00 -4.69
N LYS A 298 6.08 -5.16 -3.72
CA LYS A 298 6.76 -5.04 -2.42
C LYS A 298 6.47 -6.23 -1.50
N GLY A 299 5.23 -6.73 -1.49
CA GLY A 299 4.87 -7.95 -0.79
C GLY A 299 5.60 -9.17 -1.37
N VAL A 300 5.77 -9.23 -2.70
CA VAL A 300 6.62 -10.24 -3.34
C VAL A 300 8.07 -10.11 -2.90
N ALA A 301 8.65 -8.91 -2.93
CA ALA A 301 10.04 -8.69 -2.53
C ALA A 301 10.29 -9.12 -1.08
N ALA A 302 9.38 -8.79 -0.17
CA ALA A 302 9.43 -9.20 1.23
C ALA A 302 9.35 -10.73 1.37
N LEU A 303 8.40 -11.38 0.68
CA LEU A 303 8.26 -12.83 0.70
C LEU A 303 9.52 -13.54 0.18
N MET A 304 10.09 -13.06 -0.94
CA MET A 304 11.32 -13.61 -1.50
C MET A 304 12.48 -13.50 -0.52
N PHE A 305 12.63 -12.33 0.11
CA PHE A 305 13.71 -12.10 1.07
C PHE A 305 13.57 -13.00 2.30
N GLU A 306 12.39 -13.03 2.91
CA GLU A 306 12.10 -13.85 4.09
C GLU A 306 12.29 -15.35 3.81
N LYS A 307 11.94 -15.82 2.60
CA LYS A 307 12.21 -17.21 2.19
C LYS A 307 13.68 -17.49 1.92
N ALA A 308 14.40 -16.55 1.31
CA ALA A 308 15.80 -16.73 0.97
C ALA A 308 16.71 -16.75 2.20
N ILE A 309 16.29 -16.10 3.29
CA ILE A 309 17.04 -16.04 4.54
C ILE A 309 16.65 -17.14 5.53
N ASP A 310 15.55 -17.87 5.28
CA ASP A 310 15.15 -18.98 6.13
C ASP A 310 16.23 -20.08 6.14
N GLY A 311 16.75 -20.39 7.33
CA GLY A 311 17.88 -21.30 7.52
C GLY A 311 19.27 -20.73 7.23
N ASP A 312 19.41 -19.44 6.95
CA ASP A 312 20.72 -18.77 6.84
C ASP A 312 21.38 -18.62 8.22
N ASP A 313 22.64 -19.06 8.35
CA ASP A 313 23.39 -19.03 9.61
C ASP A 313 23.55 -17.62 10.19
N SER A 314 23.57 -16.60 9.33
CA SER A 314 23.72 -15.19 9.70
C SER A 314 22.42 -14.54 10.18
N ALA A 315 21.27 -15.19 10.01
CA ALA A 315 19.98 -14.68 10.44
C ALA A 315 19.42 -15.42 11.66
N ALA A 316 18.60 -14.69 12.41
CA ALA A 316 17.83 -15.24 13.52
C ALA A 316 16.48 -15.77 13.01
N ASP A 317 15.95 -16.77 13.71
CA ASP A 317 14.57 -17.20 13.54
C ASP A 317 13.62 -16.00 13.73
N GLY A 318 12.57 -15.94 12.92
CA GLY A 318 11.61 -14.82 12.94
C GLY A 318 12.13 -13.54 12.27
N PHE A 319 13.10 -13.65 11.36
CA PHE A 319 13.58 -12.55 10.53
C PHE A 319 12.42 -11.82 9.83
N VAL A 320 12.45 -10.48 9.81
CA VAL A 320 11.44 -9.65 9.14
C VAL A 320 12.06 -8.79 8.04
N ALA A 321 11.54 -8.89 6.82
CA ALA A 321 11.96 -8.04 5.69
C ALA A 321 10.91 -6.99 5.35
N GLY A 322 11.18 -5.73 5.65
CA GLY A 322 10.28 -4.61 5.41
C GLY A 322 10.64 -3.85 4.14
N PHE A 323 9.74 -3.86 3.16
CA PHE A 323 9.87 -3.06 1.94
C PHE A 323 8.92 -1.86 1.98
N SER A 324 9.40 -0.72 2.49
CA SER A 324 8.62 0.52 2.50
C SER A 324 8.60 1.19 1.14
N GLN A 325 7.55 1.98 0.90
CA GLN A 325 7.58 3.05 -0.07
C GLN A 325 8.52 4.18 0.34
N ALA A 326 8.91 4.97 -0.65
CA ALA A 326 9.54 6.26 -0.47
C ALA A 326 8.64 7.38 -1.05
N ASN A 327 9.20 8.35 -1.75
CA ASN A 327 8.49 9.34 -2.55
C ASN A 327 7.95 8.71 -3.85
N VAL A 328 6.83 8.01 -3.72
CA VAL A 328 6.30 7.14 -4.77
C VAL A 328 5.37 7.84 -5.78
N GLY A 329 4.94 9.07 -5.51
CA GLY A 329 3.77 9.70 -6.15
C GLY A 329 3.73 9.70 -7.68
N ASP A 330 4.86 9.83 -8.36
CA ASP A 330 4.93 9.85 -9.82
C ASP A 330 5.70 8.65 -10.42
N THR A 331 5.91 7.59 -9.63
CA THR A 331 6.62 6.38 -10.04
C THR A 331 5.66 5.25 -10.42
N THR A 332 6.07 4.42 -11.40
CA THR A 332 5.30 3.24 -11.83
C THR A 332 6.19 2.01 -11.96
N PRO A 333 5.70 0.79 -11.62
CA PRO A 333 6.39 -0.46 -11.93
C PRO A 333 6.29 -0.86 -13.41
N ASN A 334 5.50 -0.14 -14.20
CA ASN A 334 5.26 -0.42 -15.62
C ASN A 334 6.38 0.14 -16.50
N VAL A 335 7.56 -0.45 -16.37
CA VAL A 335 8.84 0.08 -16.88
C VAL A 335 9.03 0.07 -18.40
N LEU A 336 8.11 -0.54 -19.16
CA LEU A 336 8.14 -0.50 -20.63
C LEU A 336 7.39 0.71 -21.22
N GLY A 337 6.95 1.63 -20.37
CA GLY A 337 6.25 2.86 -20.77
C GLY A 337 4.76 2.66 -21.02
N ALA A 338 4.09 3.76 -21.37
CA ALA A 338 2.65 3.79 -21.61
C ALA A 338 2.31 3.73 -23.10
N TRP A 339 1.40 2.82 -23.45
CA TRP A 339 1.04 2.49 -24.83
C TRP A 339 -0.47 2.42 -25.00
N CYS A 340 -0.90 2.65 -26.24
CA CYS A 340 -2.30 2.52 -26.64
C CYS A 340 -2.65 1.06 -26.92
N ASP A 341 -3.61 0.55 -26.16
CA ASP A 341 -4.20 -0.79 -26.32
C ASP A 341 -5.39 -0.78 -27.28
N ASP A 342 -5.34 0.08 -28.30
CA ASP A 342 -6.32 0.20 -29.39
C ASP A 342 -5.89 -0.56 -30.67
N GLY A 343 -4.77 -1.29 -30.59
CA GLY A 343 -4.16 -2.01 -31.71
C GLY A 343 -3.25 -1.17 -32.60
N SER A 344 -3.07 0.12 -32.32
CA SER A 344 -2.19 1.02 -33.09
C SER A 344 -0.70 0.77 -32.85
N GLY A 345 -0.35 0.20 -31.69
CA GLY A 345 1.03 0.05 -31.26
C GLY A 345 1.76 1.38 -31.06
N GLN A 346 1.03 2.48 -30.82
CA GLN A 346 1.61 3.79 -30.52
C GLN A 346 1.79 3.99 -29.02
N MET A 347 2.78 4.80 -28.64
CA MET A 347 2.89 5.30 -27.28
C MET A 347 1.78 6.31 -27.00
N CYS A 348 1.37 6.41 -25.74
CA CYS A 348 0.44 7.46 -25.34
C CYS A 348 1.04 8.86 -25.54
N SER A 349 0.17 9.86 -25.64
CA SER A 349 0.60 11.26 -25.66
C SER A 349 1.38 11.61 -24.39
N PHE A 350 2.46 12.38 -24.56
CA PHE A 350 3.41 12.70 -23.51
C PHE A 350 2.80 13.62 -22.44
N GLU A 351 2.00 14.59 -22.88
CA GLU A 351 1.43 15.63 -22.02
C GLU A 351 0.20 15.15 -21.26
N ASN A 352 -0.66 14.35 -21.91
CA ASN A 352 -2.03 14.10 -21.43
C ASN A 352 -2.34 12.61 -21.18
N SER A 353 -1.43 11.70 -21.54
CA SER A 353 -1.65 10.24 -21.46
C SER A 353 -2.92 9.77 -22.18
N THR A 354 -3.03 10.18 -23.44
CA THR A 354 -4.16 9.86 -24.31
C THR A 354 -3.72 9.12 -25.56
N CYS A 355 -4.68 8.45 -26.20
CA CYS A 355 -4.51 7.81 -27.50
C CYS A 355 -5.02 8.70 -28.65
N ALA A 356 -5.01 8.18 -29.88
CA ALA A 356 -5.34 8.95 -31.09
C ALA A 356 -6.78 9.50 -31.10
N ASP A 357 -7.68 8.91 -30.31
CA ASP A 357 -9.06 9.37 -30.08
C ASP A 357 -9.16 10.51 -29.05
N GLY A 358 -8.04 10.92 -28.45
CA GLY A 358 -7.98 11.95 -27.42
C GLY A 358 -8.38 11.45 -26.03
N LYS A 359 -8.53 10.14 -25.84
CA LYS A 359 -9.03 9.53 -24.60
C LYS A 359 -7.93 8.80 -23.84
N SER A 360 -8.07 8.70 -22.52
CA SER A 360 -7.09 8.08 -21.61
C SER A 360 -7.31 6.59 -21.39
N GLN A 361 -8.53 6.10 -21.62
CA GLN A 361 -8.96 4.73 -21.25
C GLN A 361 -8.19 3.61 -21.96
N SER A 362 -7.62 3.89 -23.13
CA SER A 362 -6.80 2.92 -23.87
C SER A 362 -5.30 3.09 -23.58
N CYS A 363 -4.90 4.07 -22.78
CA CYS A 363 -3.51 4.36 -22.46
C CYS A 363 -3.07 3.63 -21.18
N HIS A 364 -2.33 2.54 -21.32
CA HIS A 364 -1.86 1.73 -20.20
C HIS A 364 -0.34 1.62 -20.15
N GLY A 365 0.19 1.65 -18.94
CA GLY A 365 1.56 1.28 -18.63
C GLY A 365 1.78 -0.21 -18.87
N ARG A 366 2.93 -0.59 -19.43
CA ARG A 366 3.32 -1.98 -19.64
C ARG A 366 4.41 -2.41 -18.66
N GLY A 367 4.10 -3.40 -17.83
CA GLY A 367 5.08 -4.11 -17.00
C GLY A 367 6.08 -4.93 -17.83
N PRO A 368 7.19 -5.39 -17.22
CA PRO A 368 8.27 -6.09 -17.94
C PRO A 368 7.83 -7.39 -18.63
N LEU A 369 6.71 -7.98 -18.21
CA LEU A 369 6.17 -9.23 -18.74
C LEU A 369 4.71 -9.07 -19.22
N PHE A 370 4.33 -7.88 -19.71
CA PHE A 370 2.95 -7.56 -20.13
C PHE A 370 2.35 -8.54 -21.16
N GLU A 371 3.17 -9.14 -22.02
CA GLU A 371 2.74 -10.11 -23.05
C GLU A 371 2.22 -11.44 -22.46
N LYS A 372 2.42 -11.68 -21.16
CA LYS A 372 1.87 -12.86 -20.47
C LYS A 372 0.35 -12.85 -20.35
N LEU A 373 -0.27 -11.66 -20.45
CA LEU A 373 -1.72 -11.47 -20.36
C LEU A 373 -2.34 -12.11 -19.10
N ASP A 374 -1.62 -12.05 -17.99
CA ASP A 374 -1.96 -12.68 -16.71
C ASP A 374 -2.35 -11.65 -15.64
N LEU A 375 -2.96 -10.55 -16.07
CA LEU A 375 -3.42 -9.45 -15.21
C LEU A 375 -2.28 -8.81 -14.39
N GLY A 376 -1.05 -8.88 -14.90
CA GLY A 376 0.13 -8.28 -14.28
C GLY A 376 0.86 -9.18 -13.28
N VAL A 377 0.40 -10.42 -13.06
CA VAL A 377 1.01 -11.37 -12.10
C VAL A 377 2.50 -11.57 -12.37
N SER A 378 2.90 -11.91 -13.60
CA SER A 378 4.31 -12.13 -13.94
C SER A 378 5.14 -10.85 -13.79
N SER A 379 4.60 -9.72 -14.22
CA SER A 379 5.25 -8.40 -14.09
C SER A 379 5.47 -8.04 -12.61
N CYS A 380 4.45 -8.27 -11.77
CA CYS A 380 4.51 -8.06 -10.33
C CYS A 380 5.61 -8.89 -9.68
N TYR A 381 5.67 -10.18 -10.03
CA TYR A 381 6.71 -11.07 -9.52
C TYR A 381 8.12 -10.60 -9.91
N GLU A 382 8.29 -10.16 -11.17
CA GLU A 382 9.59 -9.69 -11.68
C GLU A 382 10.03 -8.36 -11.05
N ILE A 383 9.13 -7.38 -10.86
CA ILE A 383 9.46 -6.13 -10.18
C ILE A 383 9.78 -6.38 -8.70
N GLY A 384 9.05 -7.30 -8.04
CA GLY A 384 9.38 -7.73 -6.69
C GLY A 384 10.75 -8.42 -6.60
N ARG A 385 11.09 -9.26 -7.58
CA ARG A 385 12.41 -9.89 -7.69
C ARG A 385 13.55 -8.89 -7.84
N ARG A 386 13.37 -7.82 -8.64
CA ARG A 386 14.37 -6.75 -8.80
C ARG A 386 14.64 -6.03 -7.48
N GLN A 387 13.58 -5.68 -6.74
CA GLN A 387 13.69 -5.08 -5.40
C GLN A 387 14.38 -6.02 -4.41
N TYR A 388 13.96 -7.29 -4.35
CA TYR A 388 14.60 -8.30 -3.52
C TYR A 388 16.09 -8.45 -3.84
N ALA A 389 16.46 -8.55 -5.12
CA ALA A 389 17.84 -8.74 -5.54
C ALA A 389 18.73 -7.56 -5.14
N GLY A 390 18.24 -6.33 -5.28
CA GLY A 390 18.93 -5.13 -4.79
C GLY A 390 19.10 -5.15 -3.28
N ALA A 391 18.03 -5.39 -2.52
CA ALA A 391 18.11 -5.47 -1.07
C ALA A 391 19.07 -6.58 -0.59
N LYS A 392 19.05 -7.75 -1.25
CA LYS A 392 19.90 -8.89 -0.88
C LYS A 392 21.37 -8.63 -1.17
N SER A 393 21.70 -7.95 -2.29
CA SER A 393 23.09 -7.60 -2.59
C SER A 393 23.69 -6.66 -1.54
N VAL A 394 22.90 -5.70 -1.06
CA VAL A 394 23.27 -4.81 0.06
C VAL A 394 23.38 -5.59 1.37
N TYR A 395 22.40 -6.43 1.70
CA TYR A 395 22.45 -7.25 2.91
C TYR A 395 23.74 -8.08 3.00
N ASP A 396 24.15 -8.68 1.88
CA ASP A 396 25.36 -9.51 1.79
C ASP A 396 26.66 -8.69 1.93
N SER A 397 26.66 -7.41 1.53
CA SER A 397 27.84 -6.53 1.64
C SER A 397 27.90 -5.75 2.95
N LEU A 398 26.76 -5.51 3.62
CA LEU A 398 26.64 -4.64 4.80
C LEU A 398 27.57 -5.02 5.96
N GLY A 399 27.90 -6.30 6.11
CA GLY A 399 28.86 -6.77 7.12
C GLY A 399 30.29 -6.29 6.88
N SER A 400 30.62 -5.82 5.68
CA SER A 400 31.97 -5.43 5.25
C SER A 400 32.10 -3.97 4.82
N SER A 401 31.08 -3.40 4.17
CA SER A 401 31.12 -2.04 3.60
C SER A 401 30.04 -1.09 4.12
N GLY A 402 29.12 -1.56 4.97
CA GLY A 402 28.01 -0.76 5.47
C GLY A 402 28.44 0.46 6.30
N THR A 403 27.58 1.46 6.35
CA THR A 403 27.73 2.62 7.23
C THR A 403 27.04 2.32 8.57
N PRO A 404 27.77 2.32 9.69
CA PRO A 404 27.15 2.09 10.99
C PRO A 404 26.33 3.32 11.38
N VAL A 405 25.17 3.11 11.98
CA VAL A 405 24.43 4.20 12.63
C VAL A 405 25.16 4.56 13.94
N VAL A 406 25.41 5.85 14.12
CA VAL A 406 26.16 6.41 15.25
C VAL A 406 25.41 7.57 15.89
N GLY A 407 25.66 7.79 17.17
CA GLY A 407 24.90 8.65 18.05
C GLY A 407 23.88 7.82 18.86
N THR A 408 24.00 7.84 20.18
CA THR A 408 23.21 6.98 21.08
C THR A 408 21.74 7.38 21.20
N SER A 409 21.37 8.60 20.80
CA SER A 409 20.01 9.12 20.98
C SER A 409 19.05 8.65 19.90
N VAL A 410 17.85 8.27 20.35
CA VAL A 410 16.65 8.04 19.53
C VAL A 410 15.64 9.12 19.87
N LYS A 411 15.05 9.77 18.86
CA LYS A 411 14.08 10.85 19.07
C LYS A 411 12.98 10.78 18.03
N SER A 412 11.83 11.33 18.37
CA SER A 412 10.75 11.56 17.43
C SER A 412 9.90 12.75 17.85
N PHE A 413 9.19 13.33 16.90
CA PHE A 413 8.07 14.21 17.21
C PHE A 413 6.88 13.89 16.32
N HIS A 414 5.70 14.29 16.78
CA HIS A 414 4.46 14.30 16.02
C HIS A 414 3.61 15.48 16.47
N PHE A 415 2.87 16.06 15.54
CA PHE A 415 1.70 16.87 15.82
C PHE A 415 0.75 16.85 14.62
N TYR A 416 -0.48 17.28 14.82
CA TYR A 416 -1.43 17.51 13.76
C TYR A 416 -1.40 18.95 13.27
N ASN A 417 -1.55 19.15 11.96
CA ASN A 417 -1.75 20.48 11.39
C ASN A 417 -3.04 20.52 10.57
N ASP A 418 -3.83 21.58 10.73
CA ASP A 418 -4.94 21.88 9.82
C ASP A 418 -4.40 22.66 8.62
N MET A 419 -4.48 22.07 7.43
CA MET A 419 -4.00 22.63 6.17
C MET A 419 -4.99 23.65 5.58
N SER A 420 -6.16 23.84 6.18
CA SER A 420 -7.17 24.79 5.69
C SER A 420 -6.70 26.23 5.88
N TYR A 421 -6.29 26.89 4.79
CA TYR A 421 -5.83 28.29 4.81
C TYR A 421 -4.67 28.53 5.78
N TYR A 422 -3.83 27.52 6.02
CA TYR A 422 -2.67 27.64 6.90
C TYR A 422 -1.60 28.53 6.25
N GLN A 423 -1.29 29.65 6.91
CA GLN A 423 -0.34 30.66 6.45
C GLN A 423 1.06 30.42 7.02
N PHE A 424 2.07 30.56 6.17
CA PHE A 424 3.47 30.38 6.55
C PHE A 424 4.41 31.18 5.63
N PRO A 425 5.62 31.54 6.09
CA PRO A 425 6.62 32.19 5.26
C PRO A 425 7.36 31.19 4.36
N LEU A 426 7.63 31.59 3.13
CA LEU A 426 8.70 31.02 2.30
C LEU A 426 10.07 31.57 2.76
N ASP A 427 11.17 30.97 2.29
CA ASP A 427 12.54 31.38 2.63
C ASP A 427 12.85 32.84 2.28
N ASN A 428 12.20 33.37 1.24
CA ASN A 428 12.33 34.78 0.85
C ASN A 428 11.48 35.75 1.70
N GLY A 429 10.77 35.26 2.71
CA GLY A 429 9.89 36.02 3.61
C GLY A 429 8.48 36.26 3.06
N THR A 430 8.16 35.80 1.86
CA THR A 430 6.79 35.91 1.30
C THR A 430 5.85 35.02 2.10
N ILE A 431 4.77 35.59 2.61
CA ILE A 431 3.71 34.81 3.27
C ILE A 431 2.82 34.20 2.19
N VAL A 432 2.74 32.88 2.21
CA VAL A 432 1.83 32.08 1.36
C VAL A 432 0.88 31.29 2.26
N GLN A 433 -0.04 30.54 1.64
CA GLN A 433 -0.96 29.68 2.37
C GLN A 433 -1.26 28.40 1.61
N SER A 434 -1.57 27.36 2.36
CA SER A 434 -2.23 26.15 1.84
C SER A 434 -3.75 26.36 1.75
N CYS A 435 -4.46 25.38 1.21
CA CYS A 435 -5.90 25.43 0.95
C CYS A 435 -6.63 24.27 1.63
N PRO A 436 -7.94 24.41 1.94
CA PRO A 436 -8.79 23.25 2.21
C PRO A 436 -8.70 22.24 1.07
N ALA A 437 -8.79 20.94 1.38
CA ALA A 437 -8.62 19.87 0.43
C ALA A 437 -9.53 20.00 -0.80
N ALA A 438 -8.96 19.87 -2.01
CA ALA A 438 -9.74 19.81 -3.24
C ALA A 438 -9.05 18.98 -4.32
N LEU A 439 -9.86 18.30 -5.13
CA LEU A 439 -9.40 17.48 -6.26
C LEU A 439 -9.72 18.17 -7.58
N GLY A 440 -8.75 18.17 -8.49
CA GLY A 440 -8.87 18.74 -9.82
C GLY A 440 -9.54 17.81 -10.83
N TYR A 441 -9.74 18.24 -12.07
CA TYR A 441 -10.36 17.41 -13.11
C TYR A 441 -9.52 16.18 -13.44
N SER A 442 -8.20 16.34 -13.54
CA SER A 442 -7.28 15.24 -13.85
C SER A 442 -7.24 14.15 -12.78
N PHE A 443 -7.78 14.36 -11.58
CA PHE A 443 -8.01 13.27 -10.62
C PHE A 443 -8.91 12.19 -11.23
N ALA A 444 -9.96 12.58 -11.94
CA ALA A 444 -10.89 11.64 -12.57
C ALA A 444 -10.32 10.98 -13.84
N ALA A 445 -9.18 11.46 -14.36
CA ALA A 445 -8.48 10.86 -15.50
C ALA A 445 -7.68 9.60 -15.12
N GLY A 446 -7.47 9.35 -13.83
CA GLY A 446 -6.58 8.29 -13.37
C GLY A 446 -5.15 8.46 -13.88
N THR A 447 -4.41 7.36 -13.94
CA THR A 447 -3.04 7.34 -14.47
C THR A 447 -2.89 6.28 -15.54
N THR A 448 -1.70 6.15 -16.12
CA THR A 448 -1.41 5.03 -17.02
C THR A 448 -1.39 3.68 -16.30
N ASP A 449 -1.30 3.64 -14.98
CA ASP A 449 -1.36 2.39 -14.20
C ASP A 449 -2.78 1.87 -13.98
N GLY A 450 -3.76 2.76 -14.15
CA GLY A 450 -5.19 2.55 -13.97
C GLY A 450 -5.93 3.79 -14.46
N PRO A 451 -6.30 3.84 -15.74
CA PRO A 451 -6.91 5.01 -16.32
C PRO A 451 -8.32 5.22 -15.78
N GLY A 452 -8.68 6.48 -15.59
CA GLY A 452 -10.00 6.87 -15.10
C GLY A 452 -11.09 6.69 -16.15
N ALA A 453 -12.34 6.85 -15.72
CA ALA A 453 -13.50 6.72 -16.58
C ALA A 453 -13.95 8.10 -17.17
N PHE A 454 -14.97 8.07 -18.04
CA PHE A 454 -15.71 9.26 -18.50
C PHE A 454 -14.93 10.31 -19.31
N ASP A 455 -13.91 9.90 -20.06
CA ASP A 455 -13.15 10.72 -21.02
C ASP A 455 -12.35 11.88 -20.38
N PHE A 456 -12.08 11.84 -19.07
CA PHE A 456 -11.15 12.78 -18.45
C PHE A 456 -9.72 12.54 -18.94
N THR A 457 -8.98 13.63 -19.13
CA THR A 457 -7.58 13.59 -19.56
C THR A 457 -6.69 14.24 -18.51
N GLN A 458 -5.42 13.83 -18.44
CA GLN A 458 -4.46 14.49 -17.56
C GLN A 458 -3.99 15.81 -18.17
N GLY A 459 -3.60 16.78 -17.33
CA GLY A 459 -3.23 18.12 -17.78
C GLY A 459 -4.43 18.99 -18.18
N ASP A 460 -5.66 18.58 -17.84
CA ASP A 460 -6.86 19.32 -18.20
C ASP A 460 -6.98 20.60 -17.36
N SER A 461 -7.09 21.73 -18.06
CA SER A 461 -7.32 23.05 -17.47
C SER A 461 -8.79 23.34 -17.14
N GLY A 462 -9.69 22.37 -17.37
CA GLY A 462 -11.10 22.41 -17.03
C GLY A 462 -12.04 22.67 -18.22
N SER A 463 -11.75 22.11 -19.39
CA SER A 463 -12.59 22.36 -20.58
C SER A 463 -13.98 21.70 -20.46
N PRO A 464 -15.09 22.40 -20.80
CA PRO A 464 -16.47 21.93 -20.60
C PRO A 464 -16.96 20.83 -21.56
N ASP A 465 -16.11 20.26 -22.40
CA ASP A 465 -16.46 19.15 -23.30
C ASP A 465 -16.47 17.78 -22.58
N ALA A 466 -16.09 17.74 -21.29
CA ALA A 466 -16.28 16.58 -20.42
C ALA A 466 -17.79 16.25 -20.32
N ASN A 467 -18.18 15.16 -20.99
CA ASN A 467 -19.49 14.49 -21.04
C ASN A 467 -20.69 15.24 -20.37
N PRO A 468 -21.79 15.53 -21.09
CA PRO A 468 -22.97 16.24 -20.57
C PRO A 468 -23.50 15.78 -19.19
N ILE A 469 -23.28 14.51 -18.84
CA ILE A 469 -23.59 13.93 -17.53
C ILE A 469 -22.92 14.70 -16.38
N TRP A 470 -21.72 15.28 -16.56
CA TRP A 470 -21.02 16.02 -15.52
C TRP A 470 -21.62 17.39 -15.21
N SER A 471 -22.29 18.03 -16.18
CA SER A 471 -23.06 19.25 -15.89
C SER A 471 -24.20 18.99 -14.89
N ILE A 472 -24.75 17.76 -14.89
CA ILE A 472 -25.79 17.30 -13.98
C ILE A 472 -25.19 16.92 -12.62
N ILE A 473 -24.05 16.23 -12.60
CA ILE A 473 -23.35 15.84 -11.36
C ILE A 473 -22.80 17.07 -10.61
N LYS A 474 -22.29 18.08 -11.32
CA LYS A 474 -21.91 19.39 -10.73
C LYS A 474 -23.07 20.05 -9.97
N GLY A 475 -24.31 19.87 -10.42
CA GLY A 475 -25.50 20.38 -9.74
C GLY A 475 -25.84 19.66 -8.42
N LEU A 476 -25.24 18.48 -8.18
CA LEU A 476 -25.42 17.67 -6.97
C LEU A 476 -24.24 17.80 -5.99
N LEU A 477 -23.11 18.37 -6.44
CA LEU A 477 -21.90 18.61 -5.66
C LEU A 477 -21.85 20.07 -5.22
N LYS A 478 -21.20 20.34 -4.08
CA LYS A 478 -21.02 21.70 -3.58
C LYS A 478 -20.15 22.50 -4.56
N GLU A 479 -20.61 23.68 -4.97
CA GLU A 479 -19.79 24.59 -5.77
C GLU A 479 -18.67 25.19 -4.91
N PRO A 480 -17.39 25.13 -5.34
CA PRO A 480 -16.29 25.71 -4.59
C PRO A 480 -16.43 27.22 -4.45
N THR A 481 -16.09 27.75 -3.27
CA THR A 481 -16.15 29.20 -3.01
C THR A 481 -15.14 29.98 -3.86
N PRO A 482 -15.33 31.30 -4.11
CA PRO A 482 -14.34 32.10 -4.81
C PRO A 482 -12.96 32.09 -4.15
N GLN A 483 -12.91 32.04 -2.80
CA GLN A 483 -11.67 31.94 -2.04
C GLN A 483 -10.96 30.61 -2.30
N GLN A 484 -11.71 29.50 -2.27
CA GLN A 484 -11.18 28.17 -2.54
C GLN A 484 -10.66 28.06 -3.98
N LYS A 485 -11.42 28.54 -4.97
CA LYS A 485 -10.98 28.60 -6.38
C LYS A 485 -9.69 29.41 -6.55
N ALA A 486 -9.60 30.55 -5.88
CA ALA A 486 -8.40 31.39 -5.93
C ALA A 486 -7.19 30.74 -5.24
N CYS A 487 -7.40 30.07 -4.11
CA CYS A 487 -6.35 29.37 -3.37
C CYS A 487 -5.79 28.18 -4.19
N GLN A 488 -6.69 27.39 -4.78
CA GLN A 488 -6.32 26.19 -5.54
C GLN A 488 -5.74 26.48 -6.93
N ALA A 489 -5.84 27.70 -7.44
CA ALA A 489 -5.38 28.03 -8.80
C ALA A 489 -3.91 27.58 -9.04
N PRO A 490 -3.58 27.04 -10.23
CA PRO A 490 -4.41 26.94 -11.43
C PRO A 490 -5.35 25.71 -11.48
N LYS A 491 -5.44 24.89 -10.43
CA LYS A 491 -6.29 23.69 -10.42
C LYS A 491 -7.76 24.03 -10.70
N PRO A 492 -8.36 23.47 -11.77
CA PRO A 492 -9.80 23.50 -11.94
C PRO A 492 -10.43 22.53 -10.93
N VAL A 493 -11.01 23.03 -9.85
CA VAL A 493 -11.59 22.17 -8.80
C VAL A 493 -12.78 21.38 -9.37
N LEU A 494 -12.67 20.05 -9.31
CA LEU A 494 -13.74 19.10 -9.59
C LEU A 494 -14.53 18.78 -8.32
N LEU A 495 -13.83 18.45 -7.22
CA LEU A 495 -14.44 18.09 -5.94
C LEU A 495 -13.88 18.97 -4.81
N ASP A 496 -14.75 19.74 -4.16
CA ASP A 496 -14.42 20.60 -3.01
C ASP A 496 -14.50 19.83 -1.67
N VAL A 497 -13.70 18.76 -1.55
CA VAL A 497 -13.88 17.73 -0.50
C VAL A 497 -13.49 18.16 0.91
N GLY A 498 -12.61 19.16 1.06
CA GLY A 498 -12.18 19.68 2.35
C GLY A 498 -13.21 20.59 3.02
N GLU A 499 -14.26 21.00 2.31
CA GLU A 499 -15.33 21.81 2.88
C GLU A 499 -16.69 21.04 2.83
N LEU A 500 -16.64 19.70 2.85
CA LEU A 500 -17.78 18.78 2.88
C LEU A 500 -17.76 17.88 4.12
N ASP A 501 -18.73 18.10 5.02
CA ASP A 501 -18.85 17.38 6.30
C ASP A 501 -20.10 16.51 6.42
N THR A 502 -20.88 16.35 5.36
CA THR A 502 -22.11 15.55 5.36
C THR A 502 -22.01 14.38 4.37
N PRO A 503 -22.32 13.14 4.78
CA PRO A 503 -22.73 12.69 6.12
C PRO A 503 -21.66 12.78 7.22
N TYR A 504 -20.39 12.83 6.86
CA TYR A 504 -19.20 13.13 7.67
C TYR A 504 -18.11 13.65 6.72
N ALA A 505 -16.93 14.01 7.24
CA ALA A 505 -15.84 14.58 6.46
C ALA A 505 -15.44 13.69 5.26
N TRP A 506 -15.31 14.30 4.07
CA TRP A 506 -15.02 13.57 2.83
C TRP A 506 -13.53 13.30 2.62
N SER A 507 -12.66 14.16 3.13
CA SER A 507 -11.20 14.11 2.99
C SER A 507 -10.54 14.79 4.20
N PRO A 508 -9.28 14.47 4.56
CA PRO A 508 -8.60 15.18 5.64
C PRO A 508 -8.31 16.63 5.25
N ASN A 509 -8.49 17.55 6.20
CA ASN A 509 -7.74 18.81 6.26
C ASN A 509 -6.69 18.77 7.37
N ILE A 510 -6.91 17.94 8.39
CA ILE A 510 -6.00 17.76 9.52
C ILE A 510 -5.11 16.55 9.22
N VAL A 511 -3.81 16.78 9.14
CA VAL A 511 -2.81 15.77 8.75
C VAL A 511 -1.70 15.64 9.80
N ASP A 512 -1.10 14.47 9.84
CA ASP A 512 0.06 14.18 10.70
C ASP A 512 1.34 14.82 10.14
N ILE A 513 2.08 15.52 10.99
CA ILE A 513 3.47 15.93 10.74
C ILE A 513 4.36 15.15 11.71
N GLN A 514 5.20 14.27 11.20
CA GLN A 514 6.01 13.37 12.02
C GLN A 514 7.40 13.14 11.45
N LEU A 515 8.38 13.11 12.36
CA LEU A 515 9.78 12.83 12.06
C LEU A 515 10.34 11.87 13.11
N LEU A 516 11.07 10.85 12.67
CA LEU A 516 11.78 9.89 13.53
C LEU A 516 13.28 10.03 13.31
N ARG A 517 14.10 9.84 14.36
CA ARG A 517 15.57 9.84 14.27
C ARG A 517 16.18 8.75 15.15
N VAL A 518 17.18 8.07 14.61
CA VAL A 518 18.14 7.25 15.35
C VAL A 518 19.55 7.62 14.92
N GLY A 519 20.38 8.10 15.83
CA GLY A 519 21.73 8.56 15.47
C GLY A 519 21.70 9.64 14.39
N GLN A 520 22.40 9.42 13.29
CA GLN A 520 22.40 10.29 12.10
C GLN A 520 21.30 9.98 11.08
N PHE A 521 20.52 8.92 11.29
CA PHE A 521 19.47 8.47 10.37
C PHE A 521 18.13 9.11 10.72
N VAL A 522 17.51 9.83 9.77
CA VAL A 522 16.26 10.59 9.94
C VAL A 522 15.21 10.07 8.95
N ILE A 523 13.98 9.87 9.43
CA ILE A 523 12.87 9.29 8.65
C ILE A 523 11.71 10.29 8.64
N ILE A 524 11.42 10.86 7.48
CA ILE A 524 10.22 11.66 7.22
C ILE A 524 9.03 10.72 7.07
N ILE A 525 7.94 10.98 7.80
CA ILE A 525 6.70 10.23 7.69
C ILE A 525 5.69 11.09 6.93
N SER A 526 5.48 10.77 5.64
CA SER A 526 4.66 11.57 4.74
C SER A 526 3.21 11.06 4.70
N PRO A 527 2.20 11.91 4.99
CA PRO A 527 0.79 11.56 4.79
C PRO A 527 0.39 11.48 3.32
N SER A 528 1.14 12.13 2.44
CA SER A 528 0.90 12.16 1.00
C SER A 528 1.89 11.28 0.21
N GLU A 529 1.47 10.86 -0.98
CA GLU A 529 2.27 10.28 -2.05
C GLU A 529 3.17 11.37 -2.66
N ALA A 530 4.38 11.57 -2.10
CA ALA A 530 5.29 12.59 -2.61
C ALA A 530 5.81 12.23 -4.00
N SER A 531 5.73 13.15 -4.96
CA SER A 531 6.43 13.01 -6.25
C SER A 531 7.95 12.95 -6.06
N THR A 532 8.66 12.57 -7.12
CA THR A 532 10.12 12.44 -7.11
C THR A 532 10.80 13.72 -6.64
N MET A 533 10.51 14.86 -7.27
CA MET A 533 11.17 16.11 -6.90
C MET A 533 10.66 16.67 -5.57
N ALA A 534 9.38 16.44 -5.23
CA ALA A 534 8.85 16.81 -3.91
C ALA A 534 9.59 16.08 -2.79
N GLY A 535 9.82 14.78 -2.95
CA GLY A 535 10.59 13.96 -2.01
C GLY A 535 12.04 14.41 -1.86
N ARG A 536 12.71 14.74 -2.98
CA ARG A 536 14.09 15.27 -3.00
C ARG A 536 14.19 16.57 -2.20
N ARG A 537 13.37 17.58 -2.53
CA ARG A 537 13.33 18.87 -1.83
C ARG A 537 13.07 18.71 -0.33
N TRP A 538 12.14 17.83 0.05
CA TRP A 538 11.81 17.62 1.47
C TRP A 538 12.96 16.95 2.23
N ARG A 539 13.60 15.92 1.65
CA ARG A 539 14.78 15.29 2.26
C ARG A 539 15.94 16.27 2.41
N ASP A 540 16.21 17.08 1.39
CA ASP A 540 17.31 18.03 1.40
C ASP A 540 17.10 19.11 2.48
N ALA A 541 15.89 19.66 2.57
CA ALA A 541 15.56 20.66 3.60
C ALA A 541 15.69 20.08 5.02
N VAL A 542 15.25 18.84 5.25
CA VAL A 542 15.41 18.16 6.54
C VAL A 542 16.87 17.83 6.83
N LYS A 543 17.65 17.44 5.81
CA LYS A 543 19.08 17.16 5.94
C LYS A 543 19.85 18.42 6.34
N GLU A 544 19.58 19.54 5.69
CA GLU A 544 20.16 20.84 6.03
C GLU A 544 19.82 21.22 7.48
N ALA A 545 18.53 21.19 7.85
CA ALA A 545 18.08 21.53 9.20
C ALA A 545 18.66 20.60 10.29
N ALA A 546 18.76 19.30 10.02
CA ALA A 546 19.32 18.33 10.97
C ALA A 546 20.84 18.51 11.17
N SER A 547 21.54 19.11 10.20
CA SER A 547 22.98 19.38 10.27
C SER A 547 23.33 20.42 11.35
N GLU A 548 22.35 21.14 11.90
CA GLU A 548 22.56 22.07 13.02
C GLU A 548 22.98 21.36 14.33
N PHE A 549 22.57 20.10 14.53
CA PHE A 549 22.83 19.35 15.76
C PHE A 549 23.38 17.94 15.53
N ILE A 550 23.39 17.43 14.30
CA ILE A 550 24.11 16.21 13.92
C ILE A 550 25.42 16.65 13.26
N THR A 551 26.43 16.96 14.08
CA THR A 551 27.69 17.58 13.60
C THR A 551 28.82 16.59 13.38
N ASP A 552 28.77 15.42 14.01
CA ASP A 552 29.86 14.43 13.99
C ASP A 552 29.84 13.57 12.71
N THR A 553 28.70 13.52 12.02
CA THR A 553 28.47 12.76 10.79
C THR A 553 27.43 13.45 9.92
N GLU A 554 27.42 13.13 8.62
CA GLU A 554 26.39 13.64 7.71
C GLU A 554 25.02 12.98 7.99
N PRO A 555 23.93 13.75 8.11
CA PRO A 555 22.59 13.20 8.25
C PRO A 555 22.19 12.39 7.01
N THR A 556 21.64 11.20 7.24
CA THR A 556 21.01 10.38 6.18
C THR A 556 19.51 10.50 6.35
N VAL A 557 18.82 11.05 5.35
CA VAL A 557 17.38 11.29 5.40
C VAL A 557 16.67 10.39 4.40
N VAL A 558 15.69 9.64 4.87
CA VAL A 558 14.74 8.88 4.03
C VAL A 558 13.33 9.42 4.24
N LEU A 559 12.46 9.16 3.27
CA LEU A 559 11.03 9.46 3.35
C LEU A 559 10.26 8.17 3.23
N GLY A 560 9.25 7.97 4.08
CA GLY A 560 8.29 6.88 3.96
C GLY A 560 6.86 7.41 3.99
N GLY A 561 6.07 7.02 3.00
CA GLY A 561 4.66 7.40 2.85
C GLY A 561 4.02 6.60 1.73
N PRO A 562 2.68 6.60 1.61
CA PRO A 562 1.72 7.36 2.40
C PRO A 562 1.53 6.75 3.81
N ALA A 563 1.45 7.60 4.82
CA ALA A 563 1.49 7.17 6.21
C ALA A 563 0.55 7.94 7.13
N ASN A 564 0.08 7.27 8.20
CA ASN A 564 -0.77 7.80 9.27
C ASN A 564 -2.15 8.31 8.85
N THR A 565 -2.21 9.31 7.98
CA THR A 565 -3.43 9.87 7.37
C THR A 565 -3.21 9.90 5.87
N TYR A 566 -4.09 9.28 5.08
CA TYR A 566 -3.96 9.29 3.63
C TYR A 566 -4.43 10.64 3.05
N ALA A 567 -3.48 11.47 2.63
CA ALA A 567 -3.71 12.83 2.11
C ALA A 567 -3.48 12.93 0.59
N HIS A 568 -3.73 11.86 -0.16
CA HIS A 568 -3.51 11.79 -1.61
C HIS A 568 -2.06 12.16 -1.98
N TYR A 569 -1.82 13.09 -2.91
CA TYR A 569 -0.49 13.35 -3.48
C TYR A 569 0.13 14.62 -2.93
N VAL A 570 1.45 14.75 -3.05
CA VAL A 570 2.11 16.04 -2.92
C VAL A 570 3.14 16.21 -4.04
N THR A 571 3.02 17.31 -4.78
CA THR A 571 3.88 17.67 -5.89
C THR A 571 4.67 18.95 -5.59
N THR A 572 5.68 19.26 -6.39
CA THR A 572 6.27 20.61 -6.37
C THR A 572 5.26 21.65 -6.87
N THR A 573 5.51 22.93 -6.60
CA THR A 573 4.73 24.05 -7.16
C THR A 573 4.70 24.02 -8.70
N GLU A 574 5.81 23.60 -9.31
CA GLU A 574 6.02 23.55 -10.75
C GLU A 574 5.22 22.40 -11.37
N GLU A 575 5.32 21.20 -10.80
CA GLU A 575 4.53 20.04 -11.19
C GLU A 575 3.03 20.28 -10.97
N TYR A 576 2.66 20.92 -9.86
CA TYR A 576 1.28 21.30 -9.57
C TYR A 576 0.71 22.19 -10.68
N GLY A 577 1.51 23.12 -11.21
CA GLY A 577 1.11 24.01 -12.29
C GLY A 577 0.71 23.30 -13.58
N ILE A 578 1.17 22.06 -13.79
CA ILE A 578 0.85 21.25 -14.98
C ILE A 578 -0.49 20.54 -14.86
N GLN A 579 -0.97 20.26 -13.64
CA GLN A 579 -2.26 19.60 -13.39
C GLN A 579 -2.44 18.25 -14.11
N ARG A 580 -1.37 17.42 -14.15
CA ARG A 580 -1.51 15.96 -14.32
C ARG A 580 -2.18 15.33 -13.10
N TYR A 581 -2.38 14.01 -13.10
CA TYR A 581 -3.11 13.31 -12.03
C TYR A 581 -2.60 13.66 -10.62
N GLU A 582 -1.27 13.64 -10.43
CA GLU A 582 -0.66 13.93 -9.14
C GLU A 582 -0.90 15.39 -8.72
N GLY A 583 -0.68 16.37 -9.61
CA GLY A 583 -0.92 17.79 -9.32
C GLY A 583 -2.39 18.13 -9.07
N ALA A 584 -3.32 17.44 -9.75
CA ALA A 584 -4.75 17.56 -9.48
C ALA A 584 -5.16 16.90 -8.16
N SER A 585 -4.34 15.98 -7.66
CA SER A 585 -4.56 15.23 -6.42
C SER A 585 -3.73 15.74 -5.23
N THR A 586 -2.92 16.79 -5.42
CA THR A 586 -2.28 17.58 -4.35
C THR A 586 -3.33 18.41 -3.64
N LEU A 587 -3.89 17.90 -2.54
CA LEU A 587 -5.13 18.38 -1.93
C LEU A 587 -5.09 19.85 -1.54
N TYR A 588 -3.99 20.30 -0.95
CA TYR A 588 -3.92 21.57 -0.22
C TYR A 588 -3.36 22.73 -1.05
N GLY A 589 -3.45 22.62 -2.37
CA GLY A 589 -3.08 23.68 -3.31
C GLY A 589 -1.59 23.70 -3.68
N PRO A 590 -1.14 24.75 -4.40
CA PRO A 590 0.20 24.80 -4.98
C PRO A 590 1.32 24.76 -3.94
N PHE A 591 1.07 25.26 -2.72
CA PHE A 591 2.08 25.37 -1.66
C PHE A 591 2.04 24.22 -0.64
N GLU A 592 1.36 23.12 -0.93
CA GLU A 592 1.28 21.96 -0.03
C GLU A 592 2.66 21.43 0.38
N LEU A 593 3.57 21.21 -0.58
CA LEU A 593 4.93 20.76 -0.29
C LEU A 593 5.68 21.75 0.60
N ASN A 594 5.59 23.04 0.30
CA ASN A 594 6.27 24.08 1.09
C ASN A 594 5.74 24.13 2.53
N ALA A 595 4.44 23.90 2.73
CA ALA A 595 3.85 23.81 4.05
C ALA A 595 4.42 22.61 4.83
N TYR A 596 4.51 21.42 4.20
CA TYR A 596 5.12 20.25 4.83
C TYR A 596 6.59 20.46 5.20
N ILE A 597 7.38 21.06 4.30
CA ILE A 597 8.78 21.39 4.57
C ILE A 597 8.86 22.37 5.74
N ASN A 598 8.09 23.45 5.72
CA ASN A 598 8.07 24.46 6.77
C ASN A 598 7.70 23.87 8.15
N LEU A 599 6.62 23.09 8.20
CA LEU A 599 6.14 22.43 9.43
C LEU A 599 7.16 21.42 9.98
N THR A 600 7.91 20.75 9.11
CA THR A 600 8.94 19.79 9.51
C THR A 600 10.20 20.50 10.02
N VAL A 601 10.73 21.43 9.24
CA VAL A 601 12.01 22.12 9.53
C VAL A 601 11.88 23.08 10.72
N SER A 602 10.76 23.79 10.86
CA SER A 602 10.53 24.69 12.02
C SER A 602 10.37 23.94 13.36
N ASN A 603 10.25 22.62 13.31
CA ASN A 603 10.15 21.74 14.49
C ASN A 603 11.36 20.79 14.62
N ILE A 604 12.43 20.99 13.83
CA ILE A 604 13.58 20.09 13.79
C ILE A 604 14.28 19.95 15.15
N GLN A 605 14.23 20.98 16.00
CA GLN A 605 14.83 20.99 17.33
C GLN A 605 14.29 19.89 18.25
N TYR A 606 13.08 19.36 18.00
CA TYR A 606 12.48 18.32 18.83
C TYR A 606 13.12 16.94 18.61
N ILE A 607 13.86 16.74 17.53
CA ILE A 607 14.68 15.54 17.34
C ILE A 607 16.15 15.74 17.74
N ALA A 608 16.57 16.90 18.24
CA ALA A 608 17.96 17.10 18.70
C ALA A 608 18.32 16.13 19.85
N PRO A 609 19.60 15.70 19.99
CA PRO A 609 20.00 14.72 21.02
C PRO A 609 19.58 15.09 22.44
N THR A 610 19.65 16.39 22.78
CA THR A 610 19.31 16.92 24.10
C THR A 610 17.85 17.37 24.23
N ALA A 611 17.01 17.11 23.23
CA ALA A 611 15.60 17.51 23.27
C ALA A 611 14.82 16.75 24.35
N THR A 612 14.05 17.48 25.16
CA THR A 612 13.22 16.94 26.26
C THR A 612 11.73 17.25 26.10
N GLY A 613 11.34 17.95 25.02
CA GLY A 613 9.97 18.40 24.78
C GLY A 613 9.38 17.80 23.50
N SER A 614 8.15 18.19 23.21
CA SER A 614 7.44 17.86 21.97
C SER A 614 6.69 19.09 21.48
N PRO A 615 6.42 19.21 20.18
CA PRO A 615 5.57 20.28 19.67
C PRO A 615 4.15 20.17 20.26
N PRO A 616 3.40 21.29 20.33
CA PRO A 616 1.98 21.24 20.66
C PRO A 616 1.24 20.27 19.72
N PRO A 617 0.30 19.46 20.21
CA PRO A 617 -0.30 18.37 19.43
C PRO A 617 -1.16 18.82 18.25
N GLY A 618 -1.56 20.10 18.17
CA GLY A 618 -2.47 20.61 17.16
C GLY A 618 -3.92 20.11 17.30
N PRO A 619 -4.79 20.40 16.32
CA PRO A 619 -6.18 19.93 16.33
C PRO A 619 -6.25 18.43 16.03
N SER A 620 -7.10 17.68 16.72
CA SER A 620 -7.29 16.25 16.42
C SER A 620 -8.14 16.04 15.15
N PRO A 621 -7.77 15.12 14.25
CA PRO A 621 -8.60 14.79 13.11
C PRO A 621 -9.89 14.09 13.57
N PRO A 622 -11.00 14.23 12.82
CA PRO A 622 -12.26 13.58 13.14
C PRO A 622 -12.11 12.06 13.11
N ASP A 623 -12.77 11.38 14.04
CA ASP A 623 -12.93 9.94 14.04
C ASP A 623 -14.31 9.57 13.50
N ASN A 624 -14.35 8.98 12.31
CA ASN A 624 -15.59 8.63 11.63
C ASN A 624 -15.90 7.13 11.71
N ARG A 625 -15.15 6.32 12.47
CA ARG A 625 -15.36 4.87 12.55
C ARG A 625 -16.79 4.51 12.94
N GLU A 626 -17.33 5.18 13.97
CA GLU A 626 -18.71 4.96 14.46
C GLU A 626 -19.79 5.62 13.58
N ASN A 627 -19.40 6.59 12.75
CA ASN A 627 -20.31 7.35 11.88
C ASN A 627 -20.34 6.84 10.43
N SER A 628 -19.41 5.95 10.08
CA SER A 628 -19.22 5.50 8.70
C SER A 628 -20.43 4.72 8.19
N LEU A 629 -20.83 5.02 6.96
CA LEU A 629 -21.90 4.29 6.30
C LEU A 629 -21.37 2.96 5.75
N SER A 630 -22.21 1.95 5.70
CA SER A 630 -21.89 0.67 5.06
C SER A 630 -23.09 0.13 4.29
N PHE A 631 -22.91 -0.06 2.99
CA PHE A 631 -23.87 -0.71 2.08
C PHE A 631 -23.35 -2.08 1.62
N ILE A 632 -22.27 -2.55 2.24
CA ILE A 632 -21.65 -3.84 1.97
C ILE A 632 -22.57 -4.93 2.49
N THR A 633 -22.95 -5.85 1.61
CA THR A 633 -23.86 -6.93 2.00
C THR A 633 -23.12 -7.91 2.92
N PRO A 634 -23.64 -8.23 4.12
CA PRO A 634 -23.04 -9.24 4.97
C PRO A 634 -23.22 -10.63 4.38
N VAL A 635 -22.42 -11.61 4.81
CA VAL A 635 -22.70 -13.02 4.46
C VAL A 635 -24.03 -13.42 5.09
N VAL A 636 -25.04 -13.74 4.28
CA VAL A 636 -26.37 -14.13 4.75
C VAL A 636 -26.38 -15.60 5.16
N THR A 637 -26.01 -16.49 4.23
CA THR A 637 -25.93 -17.94 4.42
C THR A 637 -25.04 -18.55 3.35
N ASP A 638 -24.53 -19.74 3.63
CA ASP A 638 -23.95 -20.63 2.63
C ASP A 638 -24.75 -21.93 2.61
N ASN A 639 -24.92 -22.51 1.43
CA ASN A 639 -25.46 -23.87 1.29
C ASN A 639 -24.59 -24.68 0.33
N ALA A 640 -24.52 -25.98 0.55
CA ALA A 640 -23.98 -26.91 -0.43
C ALA A 640 -25.07 -27.29 -1.45
N PRO A 641 -24.72 -27.53 -2.72
CA PRO A 641 -25.66 -28.08 -3.70
C PRO A 641 -26.32 -29.38 -3.22
N LEU A 642 -27.54 -29.67 -3.70
CA LEU A 642 -28.28 -30.86 -3.29
C LEU A 642 -27.48 -32.15 -3.53
N GLY A 643 -27.35 -32.96 -2.49
CA GLY A 643 -26.58 -34.21 -2.54
C GLY A 643 -25.06 -34.03 -2.42
N GLN A 644 -24.57 -32.81 -2.19
CA GLN A 644 -23.17 -32.51 -1.94
C GLN A 644 -22.94 -31.96 -0.53
N SER A 645 -21.69 -31.96 -0.08
CA SER A 645 -21.28 -31.37 1.20
C SER A 645 -20.18 -30.32 1.00
N PHE A 646 -20.09 -29.35 1.89
CA PHE A 646 -18.95 -28.42 1.92
C PHE A 646 -17.62 -29.18 1.98
N GLY A 647 -16.62 -28.73 1.23
CA GLY A 647 -15.31 -29.39 1.12
C GLY A 647 -15.31 -30.62 0.21
N GLN A 648 -16.44 -31.05 -0.34
CA GLN A 648 -16.47 -32.10 -1.35
C GLN A 648 -15.76 -31.63 -2.62
N VAL A 649 -14.90 -32.48 -3.18
CA VAL A 649 -14.20 -32.22 -4.43
C VAL A 649 -15.13 -32.48 -5.62
N THR A 650 -15.36 -31.47 -6.44
CA THR A 650 -16.18 -31.56 -7.66
C THR A 650 -15.31 -31.75 -8.90
N VAL A 651 -14.06 -31.27 -8.88
CA VAL A 651 -13.05 -31.52 -9.91
C VAL A 651 -11.76 -31.96 -9.21
N GLN A 652 -11.40 -33.23 -9.40
CA GLN A 652 -10.17 -33.82 -8.87
C GLN A 652 -8.95 -33.42 -9.72
N PRO A 653 -7.74 -33.34 -9.14
CA PRO A 653 -6.52 -33.23 -9.92
C PRO A 653 -6.31 -34.50 -10.76
N ASN A 654 -5.60 -34.37 -11.89
CA ASN A 654 -5.14 -35.51 -12.67
C ASN A 654 -4.18 -36.38 -11.83
N ALA A 655 -4.07 -37.67 -12.15
CA ALA A 655 -3.20 -38.58 -11.38
C ALA A 655 -1.69 -38.23 -11.45
N SER A 656 -1.28 -37.50 -12.48
CA SER A 656 0.12 -37.12 -12.71
C SER A 656 0.25 -35.81 -13.47
N TYR A 657 1.29 -35.04 -13.15
CA TYR A 657 1.68 -33.83 -13.85
C TYR A 657 3.20 -33.79 -14.05
N ALA A 658 3.64 -33.17 -15.13
CA ALA A 658 5.03 -32.73 -15.25
C ALA A 658 5.26 -31.52 -14.35
N ARG A 659 6.47 -31.36 -13.81
CA ARG A 659 6.87 -30.11 -13.14
C ARG A 659 6.74 -28.91 -14.08
N GLY A 660 6.27 -27.79 -13.56
CA GLY A 660 5.90 -26.58 -14.31
C GLY A 660 4.44 -26.56 -14.77
N ALA A 661 3.67 -27.63 -14.56
CA ALA A 661 2.23 -27.64 -14.82
C ALA A 661 1.45 -26.91 -13.73
N VAL A 662 0.20 -26.57 -14.05
CA VAL A 662 -0.78 -26.04 -13.08
C VAL A 662 -1.71 -27.16 -12.63
N VAL A 663 -1.80 -27.35 -11.32
CA VAL A 663 -2.69 -28.34 -10.69
C VAL A 663 -3.92 -27.62 -10.14
N ASN A 664 -5.08 -27.87 -10.74
CA ASN A 664 -6.35 -27.32 -10.28
C ASN A 664 -7.17 -28.38 -9.54
N THR A 665 -7.76 -27.97 -8.42
CA THR A 665 -8.76 -28.76 -7.69
C THR A 665 -9.94 -27.88 -7.32
N THR A 666 -11.16 -28.30 -7.65
CA THR A 666 -12.39 -27.57 -7.33
C THR A 666 -13.16 -28.24 -6.20
N PHE A 667 -13.60 -27.43 -5.24
CA PHE A 667 -14.35 -27.85 -4.06
C PHE A 667 -15.70 -27.13 -4.01
N VAL A 668 -16.70 -27.79 -3.41
CA VAL A 668 -17.88 -27.09 -2.89
C VAL A 668 -17.42 -26.14 -1.78
N GLY A 669 -17.62 -24.85 -2.02
CA GLY A 669 -17.10 -23.76 -1.19
C GLY A 669 -18.15 -23.13 -0.29
N ALA A 670 -17.67 -22.34 0.66
CA ALA A 670 -18.43 -21.35 1.41
C ALA A 670 -17.74 -19.99 1.31
N ASN A 671 -18.42 -18.90 1.67
CA ASN A 671 -17.85 -17.57 1.64
C ASN A 671 -16.68 -17.42 2.65
N PRO A 672 -15.45 -17.09 2.21
CA PRO A 672 -14.30 -16.94 3.11
C PRO A 672 -14.42 -15.75 4.07
N ARG A 673 -15.40 -14.86 3.92
CA ARG A 673 -15.74 -13.82 4.91
C ARG A 673 -16.30 -14.37 6.21
N ASN A 674 -16.72 -15.64 6.26
CA ASN A 674 -17.11 -16.26 7.52
C ASN A 674 -15.94 -16.39 8.50
N ASN A 675 -14.73 -16.56 7.99
CA ASN A 675 -13.51 -16.65 8.79
C ASN A 675 -12.33 -16.27 7.91
N LEU A 676 -11.65 -15.16 8.22
CA LEU A 676 -10.48 -14.70 7.47
C LEU A 676 -9.28 -15.66 7.59
N ARG A 677 -9.32 -16.56 8.58
CA ARG A 677 -8.25 -17.49 8.92
C ARG A 677 -6.91 -16.77 9.09
N LEU A 678 -6.93 -15.62 9.77
CA LEU A 678 -5.73 -14.87 10.14
C LEU A 678 -4.76 -15.78 10.90
N GLU A 679 -3.48 -15.70 10.57
CA GLU A 679 -2.42 -16.59 11.09
C GLU A 679 -2.65 -18.09 10.77
N GLY A 680 -3.57 -18.37 9.85
CA GLY A 680 -3.90 -19.70 9.35
C GLY A 680 -3.83 -19.75 7.83
N THR A 681 -4.60 -20.65 7.22
CA THR A 681 -4.61 -20.77 5.75
C THR A 681 -5.96 -21.28 5.23
N PHE A 682 -6.35 -20.84 4.04
CA PHE A 682 -7.49 -21.38 3.28
C PHE A 682 -7.13 -22.63 2.47
N ALA A 683 -5.87 -22.77 2.07
CA ALA A 683 -5.45 -23.79 1.11
C ALA A 683 -4.06 -24.31 1.45
N ALA A 684 -3.82 -25.60 1.23
CA ALA A 684 -2.49 -26.17 1.38
C ALA A 684 -2.21 -27.27 0.36
N VAL A 685 -0.94 -27.44 0.02
CA VAL A 685 -0.43 -28.61 -0.69
C VAL A 685 0.37 -29.44 0.29
N GLU A 686 0.05 -30.72 0.39
CA GLU A 686 0.76 -31.65 1.24
C GLU A 686 1.51 -32.68 0.40
N LYS A 687 2.77 -32.92 0.76
CA LYS A 687 3.61 -33.97 0.18
C LYS A 687 3.58 -35.22 1.05
N GLN A 688 3.49 -36.38 0.42
CA GLN A 688 3.55 -37.66 1.12
C GLN A 688 5.00 -37.98 1.54
N ASN A 689 5.18 -38.25 2.83
CA ASN A 689 6.44 -38.69 3.44
C ASN A 689 6.19 -40.01 4.19
N GLY A 690 6.40 -41.13 3.49
CA GLY A 690 6.04 -42.47 3.98
C GLY A 690 4.52 -42.60 4.17
N LEU A 691 4.08 -42.84 5.42
CA LEU A 691 2.66 -42.89 5.79
C LEU A 691 2.10 -41.53 6.24
N SER A 692 2.95 -40.51 6.37
CA SER A 692 2.58 -39.17 6.84
C SER A 692 2.45 -38.17 5.68
N TRP A 693 1.77 -37.06 5.94
CA TRP A 693 1.63 -35.94 5.02
C TRP A 693 2.24 -34.70 5.65
N THR A 694 3.07 -33.99 4.90
CA THR A 694 3.71 -32.75 5.34
C THR A 694 3.24 -31.62 4.44
N ARG A 695 2.73 -30.54 5.02
CA ARG A 695 2.45 -29.31 4.28
C ARG A 695 3.74 -28.76 3.69
N VAL A 696 3.76 -28.54 2.39
CA VAL A 696 4.91 -27.96 1.68
C VAL A 696 4.60 -26.62 1.03
N ARG A 697 3.31 -26.29 0.89
CA ARG A 697 2.82 -24.99 0.45
C ARG A 697 1.53 -24.63 1.16
N ASP A 698 1.28 -23.35 1.34
CA ASP A 698 -0.02 -22.79 1.72
C ASP A 698 -0.28 -21.41 1.07
N ASP A 699 -1.37 -20.76 1.45
CA ASP A 699 -1.80 -19.46 0.87
C ASP A 699 -0.87 -18.27 1.20
N THR A 700 0.27 -18.52 1.86
CA THR A 700 1.39 -17.58 1.94
C THR A 700 2.31 -17.65 0.72
N ASP A 701 2.28 -18.76 -0.03
CA ASP A 701 3.08 -18.97 -1.23
C ASP A 701 2.44 -18.34 -2.46
N TRP A 702 3.19 -17.49 -3.17
CA TRP A 702 2.77 -16.85 -4.43
C TRP A 702 2.18 -17.82 -5.46
N SER A 703 2.70 -19.05 -5.50
CA SER A 703 2.34 -20.09 -6.46
C SER A 703 1.05 -20.86 -6.11
N LEU A 704 0.45 -20.64 -4.93
CA LEU A 704 -0.80 -21.30 -4.52
C LEU A 704 -1.94 -20.30 -4.49
N VAL A 705 -2.79 -20.36 -5.51
CA VAL A 705 -3.90 -19.42 -5.70
C VAL A 705 -5.21 -20.01 -5.21
N TYR A 706 -5.90 -19.27 -4.34
CA TYR A 706 -7.25 -19.56 -3.88
C TYR A 706 -8.24 -18.68 -4.64
N THR A 707 -9.15 -19.26 -5.41
CA THR A 707 -10.20 -18.55 -6.14
C THR A 707 -11.56 -19.02 -5.67
N TRP A 708 -12.43 -18.10 -5.29
CA TRP A 708 -13.79 -18.35 -4.87
C TRP A 708 -14.78 -17.78 -5.88
N THR A 709 -15.88 -18.47 -6.12
CA THR A 709 -16.93 -18.01 -7.03
C THR A 709 -18.31 -18.32 -6.48
N ARG A 710 -19.18 -17.31 -6.46
CA ARG A 710 -20.61 -17.49 -6.21
C ARG A 710 -21.25 -18.14 -7.42
N THR A 711 -21.70 -19.38 -7.29
CA THR A 711 -22.35 -20.13 -8.38
C THR A 711 -23.87 -19.99 -8.37
N ASN A 712 -24.47 -19.68 -7.21
CA ASN A 712 -25.89 -19.34 -7.10
C ASN A 712 -26.14 -18.36 -5.96
N PHE A 713 -26.55 -17.14 -6.28
CA PHE A 713 -26.83 -16.09 -5.29
C PHE A 713 -28.03 -16.43 -4.40
N LEU A 714 -29.15 -16.85 -4.99
CA LEU A 714 -30.40 -17.12 -4.24
C LEU A 714 -30.28 -18.30 -3.29
N LEU A 715 -29.54 -19.33 -3.70
CA LEU A 715 -29.35 -20.54 -2.90
C LEU A 715 -28.09 -20.49 -2.03
N GLY A 716 -27.24 -19.46 -2.17
CA GLY A 716 -25.99 -19.34 -1.42
C GLY A 716 -24.95 -20.40 -1.77
N TYR A 717 -24.95 -20.90 -3.01
CA TYR A 717 -23.96 -21.88 -3.47
C TYR A 717 -22.69 -21.18 -3.94
N SER A 718 -21.54 -21.76 -3.61
CA SER A 718 -20.25 -21.30 -4.09
C SER A 718 -19.30 -22.46 -4.33
N GLU A 719 -18.27 -22.21 -5.12
CA GLU A 719 -17.14 -23.13 -5.30
C GLU A 719 -15.82 -22.43 -5.02
N VAL A 720 -14.81 -23.24 -4.72
CA VAL A 720 -13.43 -22.81 -4.54
C VAL A 720 -12.55 -23.61 -5.48
N VAL A 721 -11.74 -22.92 -6.29
CA VAL A 721 -10.67 -23.51 -7.08
C VAL A 721 -9.36 -23.20 -6.38
N ILE A 722 -8.63 -24.24 -6.00
CA ILE A 722 -7.24 -24.13 -5.55
C ILE A 722 -6.35 -24.51 -6.74
N SER A 723 -5.53 -23.55 -7.16
CA SER A 723 -4.59 -23.69 -8.28
C SER A 723 -3.17 -23.65 -7.75
N TRP A 724 -2.42 -24.73 -7.92
CA TRP A 724 -0.99 -24.77 -7.63
C TRP A 724 -0.18 -24.68 -8.92
N GLU A 725 0.49 -23.54 -9.10
CA GLU A 725 1.50 -23.31 -10.12
C GLU A 725 2.79 -24.01 -9.68
N THR A 726 3.04 -25.22 -10.17
CA THR A 726 4.13 -26.04 -9.59
C THR A 726 5.53 -25.49 -9.84
N GLU A 727 5.67 -24.59 -10.82
CA GLU A 727 6.97 -24.05 -11.26
C GLU A 727 8.02 -25.17 -11.50
N ALA A 728 9.27 -24.81 -11.76
CA ALA A 728 10.33 -25.80 -12.02
C ALA A 728 10.98 -26.34 -10.73
N ASP A 729 10.80 -25.64 -9.60
CA ASP A 729 11.45 -25.92 -8.32
C ASP A 729 10.69 -26.94 -7.44
N ALA A 730 9.41 -27.22 -7.73
CA ALA A 730 8.67 -28.25 -7.01
C ALA A 730 9.37 -29.61 -7.09
N ALA A 731 9.61 -30.23 -5.93
CA ALA A 731 10.25 -31.52 -5.88
C ALA A 731 9.34 -32.62 -6.48
N PRO A 732 9.89 -33.66 -7.13
CA PRO A 732 9.11 -34.85 -7.48
C PRO A 732 8.50 -35.49 -6.23
N GLY A 733 7.35 -36.13 -6.39
CA GLY A 733 6.68 -36.83 -5.29
C GLY A 733 5.17 -36.99 -5.47
N THR A 734 4.54 -37.51 -4.43
CA THR A 734 3.08 -37.65 -4.37
C THR A 734 2.51 -36.55 -3.48
N TYR A 735 1.47 -35.89 -3.96
CA TYR A 735 0.87 -34.69 -3.37
C TYR A 735 -0.64 -34.82 -3.25
N ARG A 736 -1.24 -34.00 -2.38
CA ARG A 736 -2.69 -33.75 -2.32
C ARG A 736 -2.97 -32.29 -1.99
N VAL A 737 -4.14 -31.81 -2.41
CA VAL A 737 -4.63 -30.45 -2.13
C VAL A 737 -5.61 -30.50 -0.95
N LYS A 738 -5.46 -29.55 -0.03
CA LYS A 738 -6.34 -29.34 1.12
C LYS A 738 -7.05 -28.00 0.99
N TYR A 739 -8.34 -27.98 1.29
CA TYR A 739 -9.17 -26.78 1.42
C TYR A 739 -9.68 -26.69 2.86
N TYR A 740 -9.56 -25.51 3.47
CA TYR A 740 -10.11 -25.21 4.78
C TYR A 740 -11.12 -24.07 4.66
N GLY A 741 -12.37 -24.33 5.04
CA GLY A 741 -13.46 -23.36 4.91
C GLY A 741 -14.36 -23.33 6.14
N ASP A 742 -15.19 -22.30 6.19
CA ASP A 742 -16.14 -22.05 7.27
C ASP A 742 -17.47 -21.65 6.64
N SER A 743 -18.55 -22.38 6.94
CA SER A 743 -19.88 -22.13 6.36
C SER A 743 -20.85 -21.55 7.37
N LYS A 744 -21.72 -20.64 6.90
CA LYS A 744 -22.74 -19.99 7.74
C LYS A 744 -24.12 -20.58 7.50
N ALA A 745 -24.73 -21.12 8.55
CA ALA A 745 -26.09 -21.64 8.51
C ALA A 745 -27.14 -20.50 8.46
N LEU A 746 -28.17 -20.67 7.62
CA LEU A 746 -29.28 -19.71 7.49
C LEU A 746 -30.01 -19.46 8.81
N LEU A 747 -30.34 -20.53 9.54
CA LEU A 747 -31.03 -20.44 10.84
C LEU A 747 -29.98 -20.26 11.95
N GLY A 748 -30.03 -19.11 12.62
CA GLY A 748 -29.19 -18.81 13.79
C GLY A 748 -27.78 -18.34 13.47
N GLY A 749 -27.37 -18.28 12.19
CA GLY A 749 -26.10 -17.67 11.77
C GLY A 749 -24.84 -18.40 12.24
N ARG A 750 -24.95 -19.65 12.69
CA ARG A 750 -23.82 -20.44 13.21
C ARG A 750 -22.79 -20.68 12.10
N ILE A 751 -21.53 -20.38 12.41
CA ILE A 751 -20.38 -20.67 11.54
C ILE A 751 -19.78 -22.02 11.93
N THR A 752 -19.54 -22.89 10.95
CA THR A 752 -18.98 -24.24 11.16
C THR A 752 -17.81 -24.49 10.22
N ALA A 753 -16.65 -24.81 10.78
CA ALA A 753 -15.46 -25.18 10.02
C ALA A 753 -15.64 -26.55 9.33
N PHE A 754 -15.06 -26.69 8.15
CA PHE A 754 -14.96 -27.94 7.40
C PHE A 754 -13.63 -28.02 6.64
N GLU A 755 -13.29 -29.22 6.18
CA GLU A 755 -12.12 -29.43 5.33
C GLU A 755 -12.45 -30.28 4.11
N GLY A 756 -11.77 -29.99 3.00
CA GLY A 756 -11.76 -30.78 1.79
C GLY A 756 -10.37 -31.35 1.52
N THR A 757 -10.31 -32.57 0.97
CA THR A 757 -9.04 -33.20 0.58
C THR A 757 -9.18 -33.85 -0.79
N SER A 758 -8.28 -33.52 -1.71
CA SER A 758 -8.24 -34.11 -3.04
C SER A 758 -7.78 -35.57 -3.03
N ASN A 759 -7.99 -36.26 -4.14
CA ASN A 759 -7.21 -37.44 -4.48
C ASN A 759 -5.72 -37.08 -4.59
N THR A 760 -4.87 -38.09 -4.43
CA THR A 760 -3.43 -37.92 -4.59
C THR A 760 -3.04 -37.82 -6.06
N PHE A 761 -2.01 -37.03 -6.35
CA PHE A 761 -1.40 -36.92 -7.68
C PHE A 761 0.13 -36.94 -7.58
N THR A 762 0.80 -37.25 -8.68
CA THR A 762 2.26 -37.31 -8.75
C THR A 762 2.84 -36.16 -9.55
N LEU A 763 3.96 -35.60 -9.10
CA LEU A 763 4.82 -34.72 -9.90
C LEU A 763 6.07 -35.47 -10.33
N SER A 764 6.34 -35.49 -11.63
CA SER A 764 7.52 -36.12 -12.26
C SER A 764 8.48 -35.09 -12.84
#